data_AF-A0A840GBY6-F1
#
_entry.id   AF-A0A840GBY6-F1
#
_cell.length_a   1.000
_cell.length_b   1.000
_cell.length_c   1.000
_cell.angle_alpha   90.00
_cell.angle_beta   90.00
_cell.angle_gamma   90.00
#
_symmetry.space_group_name_H-M   'P 1'
#
loop_
_entity.id
_entity.type
_entity.pdbx_description
1 polymer ?
#
loop_
_entity_poly.entity_id
_entity_poly.type
_entity_poly.pdbx_seq_one_letter_code
_entity_poly.pdbx_strand_id
1 'polypeptide(L)'
;MLNAPRSAKHSIWLILSVVLLVTVMLTLMLAVQRVQSGRELQGQRFVAVANERAEFVEFRILSLLHEVDVLRRLCASEAIDGASFARLSAAVGSSPGTIGQFWATVDDQFRPRLVHGPATLAATLGKELSTNPALASAARRAFASDSAVASILPALPATSARLLIMAPIPAADARRPGLVVLAVDAEALFAAANAGAPISGFDLDLLADAGSGVQPIAHWTSRQASGPPPTTDARLEFEERIDFAGLQFLLRIHPASFWIEANPADGVGEIVLTGAVLGTLLLLLLYQSLTRRAVAEALIEVRTTDLAERQHAYETLVENLPEIILRFDRDWRLLFVNTTFENSLGIARGNLLGRRIGDAGFRLHPGLDAALLTLWRDALTRVFASGQAQAIEFDFPGPAGQRFFEGTLVPESKAPGVAGTAGESPPAPASTSEVSSVIAIFRDVSERRSAESWARRLSLAVEQNPATIVITDLHGDIEYVNKRFTETTGYARDEAIGTNPRLLKSGKTPDAVYREMWKTILAGQTWRGEFINRRRDGSIFQERAQIAPICDEGGAITHFVAIKEDISDMKAMIDRLHESEARFRSVVGAMAEGLTLHDASGAIIFANAAAEGILGLTASELRERNVLKGDWQPLREDGSLLPTADLPVQIALGERREVRGVVCGIAQPDGNLRWLLVNAVPLDGGETPTALTTFSDITERKLAQQRVEFLAHHDPLTRLPNRILLRDRVDQARALAGRLHSRFALLFLDLDHFKTINDSLGHPVGDALLIASVQRLRSCLRESDTLARLGGDEFVIVVNDVRDADAVARVAEKIHERTSETLPVEGHRLIASFSIGIALFPDDAQDFDTLMQQADTAMYHAKQAGRNTYRFFAEEMNAQAIERLELESRLRQAIERDEFVLHYQPQQSLVDRRIVGVEALIRWRNADGEMMQPADFIPIAEDSGLIVPIGNWVLREACRQARAWLDAGHPCIVAVNLSARQFRGDELVDAVIGALVLADLDARWLELELTESLLLQDAETTLETLRRLKAIGIRLAIDDFGTGYSSLAYLKRFDVDKLKIDQSFVRDLLSDPDDAAIVHAIIEMAHSMQLKTIAEGVETQALADRLRLFHCDEAQGYWFARPLPAAEIGDFLRRHAEPGQLPGS
;
A
#
# COMPACT_ATOMS: atom_id res chain seq x y z
N MET A 1 41.00 32.58 0.63
CA MET A 1 40.20 31.96 1.70
C MET A 1 41.01 31.62 2.96
N LEU A 2 42.21 31.05 2.83
CA LEU A 2 43.02 30.60 3.98
C LEU A 2 43.50 31.70 4.95
N ASN A 3 43.58 32.96 4.49
CA ASN A 3 44.02 34.10 5.30
C ASN A 3 42.87 35.03 5.74
N ALA A 4 41.61 34.61 5.63
CA ALA A 4 40.48 35.44 6.03
C ALA A 4 40.20 35.33 7.55
N PRO A 5 39.79 36.42 8.23
CA PRO A 5 39.50 36.42 9.67
C PRO A 5 38.43 35.38 10.07
N ARG A 6 38.37 34.98 11.35
CA ARG A 6 37.45 33.97 11.90
C ARG A 6 35.96 34.15 11.48
N SER A 7 35.51 35.39 11.24
CA SER A 7 34.16 35.73 10.74
C SER A 7 33.92 35.32 9.27
N ALA A 8 34.95 35.35 8.43
CA ALA A 8 34.88 34.92 7.03
C ALA A 8 34.84 33.38 6.87
N LYS A 9 35.47 32.63 7.79
CA LYS A 9 35.41 31.16 7.80
C LYS A 9 34.03 30.64 8.18
N HIS A 10 33.35 31.29 9.14
CA HIS A 10 31.95 30.99 9.46
C HIS A 10 31.05 31.19 8.24
N SER A 11 31.18 32.33 7.54
CA SER A 11 30.38 32.66 6.36
C SER A 11 30.53 31.67 5.20
N ILE A 12 31.73 31.11 4.98
CA ILE A 12 32.00 30.10 3.94
C ILE A 12 31.37 28.74 4.29
N TRP A 13 31.41 28.39 5.57
CA TRP A 13 30.91 27.12 6.09
C TRP A 13 29.39 27.04 6.03
N LEU A 14 28.79 28.17 6.37
CA LEU A 14 27.40 28.48 6.17
C LEU A 14 26.99 28.18 4.71
N ILE A 15 27.66 28.80 3.72
CA ILE A 15 27.35 28.62 2.29
C ILE A 15 27.37 27.14 1.87
N LEU A 16 28.31 26.34 2.38
CA LEU A 16 28.38 24.90 2.13
C LEU A 16 27.16 24.12 2.69
N SER A 17 26.70 24.47 3.90
CA SER A 17 25.52 23.86 4.50
C SER A 17 24.24 24.16 3.71
N VAL A 18 24.12 25.35 3.13
CA VAL A 18 23.00 25.68 2.24
C VAL A 18 23.08 24.99 0.89
N VAL A 19 24.26 24.88 0.30
CA VAL A 19 24.44 24.10 -0.95
C VAL A 19 24.03 22.65 -0.73
N LEU A 20 24.36 22.07 0.42
CA LEU A 20 23.97 20.70 0.78
C LEU A 20 22.45 20.58 0.96
N LEU A 21 21.81 21.52 1.67
CA LEU A 21 20.36 21.55 1.85
C LEU A 21 19.60 21.69 0.52
N VAL A 22 20.06 22.60 -0.35
CA VAL A 22 19.51 22.82 -1.70
C VAL A 22 19.66 21.56 -2.57
N THR A 23 20.80 20.88 -2.47
CA THR A 23 21.05 19.62 -3.22
C THR A 23 20.13 18.49 -2.76
N VAL A 24 19.91 18.35 -1.45
CA VAL A 24 18.97 17.38 -0.87
C VAL A 24 17.54 17.67 -1.32
N MET A 25 17.16 18.93 -1.33
CA MET A 25 15.84 19.37 -1.80
C MET A 25 15.63 19.12 -3.30
N LEU A 26 16.61 19.44 -4.15
CA LEU A 26 16.56 19.15 -5.60
C LEU A 26 16.41 17.65 -5.87
N THR A 27 17.07 16.82 -5.07
CA THR A 27 17.01 15.36 -5.18
C THR A 27 15.62 14.82 -4.81
N LEU A 28 14.99 15.39 -3.77
CA LEU A 28 13.60 15.09 -3.41
C LEU A 28 12.62 15.50 -4.52
N MET A 29 12.87 16.67 -5.14
CA MET A 29 12.07 17.25 -6.22
C MET A 29 12.07 16.34 -7.46
N LEU A 30 13.24 15.84 -7.87
CA LEU A 30 13.41 14.91 -8.99
C LEU A 30 12.80 13.53 -8.71
N ALA A 31 12.82 13.07 -7.46
CA ALA A 31 12.20 11.82 -7.04
C ALA A 31 10.67 11.88 -7.14
N VAL A 32 10.05 12.98 -6.69
CA VAL A 32 8.60 13.22 -6.82
C VAL A 32 8.18 13.37 -8.29
N GLN A 33 9.01 14.02 -9.11
CA GLN A 33 8.75 14.21 -10.53
C GLN A 33 8.74 12.88 -11.32
N ARG A 34 9.65 11.94 -10.98
CA ARG A 34 9.67 10.58 -11.56
C ARG A 34 8.48 9.71 -11.16
N VAL A 35 7.89 9.95 -9.98
CA VAL A 35 6.68 9.25 -9.51
C VAL A 35 5.44 9.69 -10.30
N GLN A 36 5.38 10.97 -10.70
CA GLN A 36 4.23 11.50 -11.44
C GLN A 36 4.27 11.25 -12.96
N SER A 37 5.46 11.07 -13.56
CA SER A 37 5.61 10.75 -14.99
C SER A 37 5.18 9.33 -15.38
N GLY A 38 4.92 8.43 -14.42
CA GLY A 38 4.49 7.04 -14.66
C GLY A 38 2.98 6.87 -14.84
N ARG A 39 2.33 7.71 -15.65
CA ARG A 39 0.86 7.83 -15.71
C ARG A 39 0.14 6.87 -16.68
N GLU A 40 0.80 5.82 -17.18
CA GLU A 40 0.21 4.97 -18.25
C GLU A 40 0.04 3.47 -17.99
N LEU A 41 0.20 2.95 -16.76
CA LEU A 41 -0.01 1.52 -16.50
C LEU A 41 -1.08 1.25 -15.43
N GLN A 42 -2.03 0.39 -15.81
CA GLN A 42 -3.33 0.10 -15.18
C GLN A 42 -3.29 -0.19 -13.67
N GLY A 43 -4.36 0.26 -13.01
CA GLY A 43 -4.56 0.22 -11.57
C GLY A 43 -4.79 -1.18 -11.00
N GLN A 44 -3.88 -1.59 -10.12
CA GLN A 44 -4.13 -2.28 -8.84
C GLN A 44 -2.82 -2.48 -8.03
N ARG A 45 -1.65 -2.20 -8.63
CA ARG A 45 -0.33 -2.21 -7.96
C ARG A 45 0.12 -0.87 -7.33
N PHE A 46 -0.68 0.19 -7.43
CA PHE A 46 -0.22 1.56 -7.14
C PHE A 46 -0.19 1.92 -5.64
N VAL A 47 -0.99 1.26 -4.80
CA VAL A 47 -1.09 1.59 -3.37
C VAL A 47 0.06 1.01 -2.54
N ALA A 48 0.66 -0.12 -2.96
CA ALA A 48 1.80 -0.73 -2.26
C ALA A 48 3.13 0.02 -2.51
N VAL A 49 3.35 0.48 -3.75
CA VAL A 49 4.59 1.16 -4.16
C VAL A 49 4.67 2.61 -3.64
N ALA A 50 3.54 3.24 -3.34
CA ALA A 50 3.49 4.59 -2.78
C ALA A 50 3.87 4.62 -1.28
N ASN A 51 3.58 3.56 -0.53
CA ASN A 51 3.93 3.45 0.90
C ASN A 51 5.42 3.08 1.11
N GLU A 52 5.99 2.17 0.31
CA GLU A 52 7.43 1.83 0.38
C GLU A 52 8.37 3.01 0.12
N ARG A 53 7.94 3.97 -0.73
CA ARG A 53 8.75 5.15 -1.06
C ARG A 53 8.61 6.30 -0.06
N ALA A 54 7.58 6.30 0.78
CA ALA A 54 7.42 7.28 1.86
C ALA A 54 8.37 6.96 3.04
N GLU A 55 8.54 5.68 3.39
CA GLU A 55 9.49 5.23 4.41
C GLU A 55 10.96 5.51 4.03
N PHE A 56 11.31 5.42 2.74
CA PHE A 56 12.65 5.73 2.24
C PHE A 56 13.00 7.23 2.39
N VAL A 57 12.00 8.11 2.29
CA VAL A 57 12.16 9.56 2.49
C VAL A 57 12.31 9.88 3.98
N GLU A 58 11.55 9.20 4.84
CA GLU A 58 11.61 9.35 6.30
C GLU A 58 12.97 8.87 6.88
N PHE A 59 13.50 7.75 6.38
CA PHE A 59 14.82 7.22 6.74
C PHE A 59 15.98 8.15 6.35
N ARG A 60 15.93 8.79 5.17
CA ARG A 60 16.98 9.74 4.74
C ARG A 60 16.94 11.05 5.51
N ILE A 61 15.77 11.51 5.96
CA ILE A 61 15.63 12.71 6.80
C ILE A 61 16.31 12.50 8.17
N LEU A 62 16.15 11.30 8.76
CA LEU A 62 16.78 10.93 10.04
C LEU A 62 18.31 10.79 9.94
N SER A 63 18.83 10.23 8.84
CA SER A 63 20.27 10.12 8.58
C SER A 63 20.96 11.47 8.41
N LEU A 64 20.30 12.45 7.77
CA LEU A 64 20.85 13.79 7.53
C LEU A 64 20.84 14.69 8.78
N LEU A 65 19.89 14.50 9.69
CA LEU A 65 19.89 15.16 11.01
C LEU A 65 21.04 14.67 11.90
N HIS A 66 21.49 13.42 11.70
CA HIS A 66 22.66 12.84 12.38
C HIS A 66 23.99 13.42 11.86
N GLU A 67 24.12 13.59 10.54
CA GLU A 67 25.28 14.19 9.86
C GLU A 67 25.55 15.65 10.29
N VAL A 68 24.48 16.43 10.52
CA VAL A 68 24.57 17.82 11.02
C VAL A 68 25.06 17.87 12.48
N ASP A 69 24.72 16.87 13.30
CA ASP A 69 25.09 16.82 14.71
C ASP A 69 26.54 16.32 14.94
N VAL A 70 27.05 15.43 14.06
CA VAL A 70 28.46 14.99 14.05
C VAL A 70 29.39 16.16 13.67
N LEU A 71 29.06 16.91 12.62
CA LEU A 71 29.82 18.08 12.18
C LEU A 71 29.87 19.21 13.22
N ARG A 72 28.81 19.37 14.03
CA ARG A 72 28.76 20.34 15.13
C ARG A 72 29.71 19.97 16.28
N ARG A 73 29.99 18.67 16.50
CA ARG A 73 30.91 18.17 17.55
C ARG A 73 32.39 18.29 17.16
N LEU A 74 32.71 18.15 15.87
CA LEU A 74 34.07 18.32 15.32
C LEU A 74 34.66 19.72 15.55
N CYS A 75 33.86 20.76 15.28
CA CYS A 75 34.31 22.17 15.29
C CYS A 75 34.44 22.80 16.69
N ALA A 76 33.97 22.13 17.75
CA ALA A 76 34.24 22.54 19.12
C ALA A 76 35.68 22.23 19.57
N SER A 77 36.45 21.47 18.77
CA SER A 77 37.87 21.18 19.01
C SER A 77 38.76 22.12 18.19
N GLU A 78 39.70 22.83 18.83
CA GLU A 78 40.59 23.82 18.20
C GLU A 78 41.70 23.21 17.29
N ALA A 79 41.49 22.02 16.69
CA ALA A 79 42.58 21.13 16.29
C ALA A 79 42.95 21.07 14.79
N ILE A 80 42.43 21.95 13.91
CA ILE A 80 42.71 21.82 12.46
C ILE A 80 43.53 23.01 11.93
N ASP A 81 44.74 22.71 11.43
CA ASP A 81 45.65 23.72 10.85
C ASP A 81 45.21 24.21 9.46
N GLY A 82 45.75 25.35 9.04
CA GLY A 82 45.41 25.99 7.76
C GLY A 82 45.78 25.16 6.52
N ALA A 83 46.79 24.29 6.59
CA ALA A 83 47.22 23.47 5.45
C ALA A 83 46.28 22.28 5.19
N SER A 84 45.62 21.79 6.24
CA SER A 84 44.65 20.70 6.17
C SER A 84 43.32 21.17 5.55
N PHE A 85 42.89 22.39 5.91
CA PHE A 85 41.71 23.03 5.29
C PHE A 85 41.94 23.41 3.81
N ALA A 86 43.18 23.73 3.42
CA ALA A 86 43.54 24.03 2.03
C ALA A 86 43.36 22.83 1.08
N ARG A 87 43.71 21.63 1.56
CA ARG A 87 43.52 20.37 0.83
C ARG A 87 42.04 19.99 0.73
N LEU A 88 41.28 20.26 1.78
CA LEU A 88 39.84 20.11 1.86
C LEU A 88 39.07 21.02 0.87
N SER A 89 39.45 22.30 0.78
CA SER A 89 38.83 23.25 -0.15
C SER A 89 39.14 22.96 -1.62
N ALA A 90 40.26 22.31 -1.93
CA ALA A 90 40.63 21.94 -3.29
C ALA A 90 39.86 20.69 -3.79
N ALA A 91 39.42 19.82 -2.88
CA ALA A 91 38.67 18.60 -3.22
C ALA A 91 37.18 18.87 -3.54
N VAL A 92 36.59 19.92 -2.98
CA VAL A 92 35.17 20.29 -3.19
C VAL A 92 34.90 20.94 -4.55
N GLY A 93 35.94 21.41 -5.26
CA GLY A 93 35.81 22.12 -6.54
C GLY A 93 35.64 21.25 -7.79
N SER A 94 35.65 19.92 -7.68
CA SER A 94 35.66 19.04 -8.87
C SER A 94 34.88 17.74 -8.66
N SER A 95 33.77 17.63 -9.42
CA SER A 95 32.93 16.45 -9.67
C SER A 95 32.06 15.92 -8.50
N PRO A 96 30.80 15.47 -8.77
CA PRO A 96 29.86 14.95 -7.76
C PRO A 96 30.34 13.73 -6.96
N GLY A 97 31.36 13.00 -7.43
CA GLY A 97 31.89 11.81 -6.76
C GLY A 97 32.67 12.08 -5.47
N THR A 98 33.12 13.32 -5.25
CA THR A 98 34.11 13.66 -4.21
C THR A 98 33.44 14.03 -2.87
N ILE A 99 32.14 14.35 -2.87
CA ILE A 99 31.36 14.66 -1.66
C ILE A 99 31.15 13.39 -0.80
N GLY A 100 31.07 12.20 -1.42
CA GLY A 100 30.97 10.92 -0.70
C GLY A 100 32.24 10.54 0.06
N GLN A 101 33.42 10.84 -0.49
CA GLN A 101 34.72 10.62 0.17
C GLN A 101 34.97 11.61 1.32
N PHE A 102 34.42 12.83 1.21
CA PHE A 102 34.49 13.83 2.29
C PHE A 102 33.76 13.37 3.56
N TRP A 103 32.58 12.74 3.43
CA TRP A 103 31.85 12.21 4.59
C TRP A 103 32.50 10.98 5.21
N ALA A 104 33.08 10.08 4.39
CA ALA A 104 33.87 8.96 4.89
C ALA A 104 35.06 9.43 5.74
N THR A 105 35.72 10.53 5.36
CA THR A 105 36.89 11.06 6.09
C THR A 105 36.52 11.78 7.39
N VAL A 106 35.33 12.41 7.46
CA VAL A 106 34.83 13.09 8.66
C VAL A 106 34.27 12.10 9.70
N ASP A 107 33.66 10.99 9.24
CA ASP A 107 33.09 9.95 10.09
C ASP A 107 34.17 9.09 10.77
N ASP A 108 35.31 8.88 10.09
CA ASP A 108 36.42 8.05 10.57
C ASP A 108 37.24 8.71 11.70
N GLN A 109 37.32 10.06 11.75
CA GLN A 109 38.08 10.75 12.80
C GLN A 109 37.35 10.91 14.14
N PHE A 110 36.02 10.74 14.20
CA PHE A 110 35.23 11.03 15.41
C PHE A 110 34.45 9.84 15.97
N ARG A 111 34.63 8.65 15.36
CA ARG A 111 33.97 7.41 15.77
C ARG A 111 34.38 6.77 17.11
N PRO A 112 35.49 7.09 17.81
CA PRO A 112 35.77 6.39 19.07
C PRO A 112 34.80 6.68 20.23
N ARG A 113 33.73 7.49 20.06
CA ARG A 113 32.91 7.90 21.21
C ARG A 113 31.39 7.75 21.15
N LEU A 114 30.77 7.26 20.08
CA LEU A 114 29.30 7.21 20.00
C LEU A 114 28.76 5.98 19.28
N VAL A 115 28.76 4.81 19.94
CA VAL A 115 27.86 3.70 19.57
C VAL A 115 27.33 3.08 20.85
N HIS A 116 26.31 3.69 21.45
CA HIS A 116 25.73 3.20 22.69
C HIS A 116 24.23 3.48 22.67
N GLY A 117 23.42 2.41 22.59
CA GLY A 117 21.96 2.47 22.57
C GLY A 117 21.38 3.13 23.83
N PRO A 118 20.04 3.33 23.90
CA PRO A 118 19.38 4.12 24.95
C PRO A 118 19.74 3.67 26.38
N ALA A 119 19.98 2.38 26.60
CA ALA A 119 20.39 1.81 27.89
C ALA A 119 21.85 2.13 28.27
N THR A 120 22.73 2.23 27.28
CA THR A 120 24.16 2.52 27.50
C THR A 120 24.41 4.02 27.64
N LEU A 121 23.55 4.88 27.07
CA LEU A 121 23.56 6.33 27.33
C LEU A 121 23.29 6.64 28.83
N ALA A 122 22.33 5.92 29.45
CA ALA A 122 22.02 6.04 30.87
C ALA A 122 23.15 5.52 31.78
N ALA A 123 23.79 4.41 31.41
CA ALA A 123 24.93 3.85 32.14
C ALA A 123 26.19 4.73 32.01
N THR A 124 26.41 5.34 30.84
CA THR A 124 27.56 6.25 30.59
C THR A 124 27.38 7.58 31.31
N LEU A 125 26.16 8.14 31.34
CA LEU A 125 25.81 9.31 32.16
C LEU A 125 26.02 9.04 33.66
N GLY A 126 25.64 7.85 34.15
CA GLY A 126 25.89 7.44 35.54
C GLY A 126 27.38 7.30 35.89
N LYS A 127 28.20 6.85 34.93
CA LYS A 127 29.65 6.67 35.10
C LYS A 127 30.43 7.99 34.99
N GLU A 128 30.01 8.93 34.13
CA GLU A 128 30.61 10.28 34.05
C GLU A 128 30.19 11.20 35.22
N LEU A 129 28.94 11.11 35.70
CA LEU A 129 28.47 11.88 36.87
C LEU A 129 29.13 11.43 38.20
N SER A 130 29.67 10.22 38.27
CA SER A 130 30.40 9.72 39.45
C SER A 130 31.89 10.09 39.43
N THR A 131 32.45 10.44 38.27
CA THR A 131 33.89 10.72 38.08
C THR A 131 34.23 12.20 37.95
N ASN A 132 33.27 13.10 37.71
CA ASN A 132 33.50 14.56 37.63
C ASN A 132 32.68 15.36 38.68
N PRO A 133 33.29 15.78 39.81
CA PRO A 133 32.59 16.47 40.91
C PRO A 133 31.97 17.82 40.52
N ALA A 134 32.52 18.52 39.52
CA ALA A 134 32.02 19.82 39.09
C ALA A 134 30.70 19.68 38.29
N LEU A 135 30.65 18.73 37.36
CA LEU A 135 29.45 18.40 36.58
C LEU A 135 28.36 17.78 37.44
N ALA A 136 28.73 16.92 38.39
CA ALA A 136 27.81 16.36 39.38
C ALA A 136 27.20 17.45 40.28
N SER A 137 27.93 18.53 40.60
CA SER A 137 27.39 19.67 41.35
C SER A 137 26.53 20.62 40.52
N ALA A 138 26.76 20.70 39.20
CA ALA A 138 25.93 21.47 38.27
C ALA A 138 24.61 20.74 37.98
N ALA A 139 24.67 19.43 37.75
CA ALA A 139 23.50 18.56 37.61
C ALA A 139 22.69 18.49 38.91
N ARG A 140 23.33 18.32 40.09
CA ARG A 140 22.64 18.41 41.39
C ARG A 140 22.05 19.79 41.67
N ARG A 141 22.58 20.88 41.08
CA ARG A 141 22.00 22.24 41.21
C ARG A 141 20.88 22.51 40.21
N ALA A 142 20.91 21.91 39.01
CA ALA A 142 19.84 21.99 38.02
C ALA A 142 18.63 21.12 38.39
N PHE A 143 18.86 19.98 39.07
CA PHE A 143 17.80 19.09 39.56
C PHE A 143 17.36 19.36 41.01
N ALA A 144 17.98 20.29 41.74
CA ALA A 144 17.55 20.71 43.08
C ALA A 144 16.62 21.93 43.09
N SER A 145 16.27 22.50 41.93
CA SER A 145 15.18 23.47 41.83
C SER A 145 13.90 22.75 41.40
N ASP A 146 13.31 22.02 42.34
CA ASP A 146 11.89 21.69 42.30
C ASP A 146 11.10 23.00 42.18
N SER A 147 10.50 23.25 41.00
CA SER A 147 9.15 23.87 40.88
C SER A 147 8.75 24.37 39.48
N ALA A 148 9.58 24.36 38.42
CA ALA A 148 9.20 25.07 37.18
C ALA A 148 9.15 24.28 35.86
N VAL A 149 9.62 23.03 35.78
CA VAL A 149 9.68 22.30 34.48
C VAL A 149 8.63 21.18 34.35
N ALA A 150 7.99 20.78 35.46
CA ALA A 150 7.00 19.70 35.46
C ALA A 150 5.56 20.12 35.05
N SER A 151 5.31 21.39 34.71
CA SER A 151 3.93 21.91 34.51
C SER A 151 3.56 22.36 33.10
N ILE A 152 4.42 22.22 32.08
CA ILE A 152 4.10 22.66 30.70
C ILE A 152 3.92 21.48 29.71
N LEU A 153 4.17 20.24 30.13
CA LEU A 153 4.26 19.11 29.19
C LEU A 153 3.06 18.14 29.06
N PRO A 154 1.84 18.41 29.58
CA PRO A 154 0.68 17.66 29.14
C PRO A 154 -0.50 18.54 28.70
N ALA A 155 -0.42 19.11 27.49
CA ALA A 155 -1.58 19.45 26.64
C ALA A 155 -1.09 20.03 25.31
N LEU A 156 -1.20 19.29 24.19
CA LEU A 156 -1.50 19.75 22.80
C LEU A 156 -1.19 18.62 21.78
N PRO A 157 -1.92 18.54 20.63
CA PRO A 157 -1.93 17.35 19.75
C PRO A 157 -0.68 17.22 18.86
N ALA A 158 -0.35 16.00 18.47
CA ALA A 158 0.92 15.56 17.86
C ALA A 158 1.14 15.89 16.36
N THR A 159 0.46 16.88 15.78
CA THR A 159 0.42 17.08 14.30
C THR A 159 1.17 18.31 13.74
N SER A 160 1.91 19.08 14.55
CA SER A 160 2.61 20.29 14.08
C SER A 160 4.14 20.10 14.04
N ALA A 161 4.77 20.19 12.87
CA ALA A 161 6.23 20.21 12.75
C ALA A 161 6.78 21.58 13.23
N ARG A 162 7.40 21.60 14.41
CA ARG A 162 8.02 22.81 14.98
C ARG A 162 9.53 22.77 14.84
N LEU A 163 10.13 23.88 14.40
CA LEU A 163 11.57 24.03 14.35
C LEU A 163 12.04 24.78 15.61
N LEU A 164 12.83 24.10 16.45
CA LEU A 164 13.45 24.70 17.62
C LEU A 164 14.85 25.20 17.24
N ILE A 165 15.06 26.51 17.24
CA ILE A 165 16.39 27.10 17.01
C ILE A 165 16.92 27.57 18.36
N MET A 166 18.04 26.96 18.80
CA MET A 166 18.74 27.36 20.01
C MET A 166 20.03 28.09 19.66
N ALA A 167 20.11 29.37 20.01
CA ALA A 167 21.30 30.18 19.80
C ALA A 167 21.88 30.64 21.15
N PRO A 168 23.19 30.48 21.39
CA PRO A 168 23.85 31.08 22.53
C PRO A 168 24.06 32.58 22.27
N ILE A 169 23.70 33.44 23.23
CA ILE A 169 24.04 34.86 23.14
C ILE A 169 25.52 35.02 23.59
N PRO A 170 26.41 35.60 22.77
CA PRO A 170 27.73 36.00 23.24
C PRO A 170 27.57 37.21 24.17
N ALA A 171 27.86 37.04 25.45
CA ALA A 171 27.79 38.13 26.42
C ALA A 171 29.01 39.05 26.23
N ALA A 172 28.80 40.23 25.66
CA ALA A 172 29.82 41.28 25.63
C ALA A 172 30.05 41.94 27.00
N ASP A 173 29.15 41.78 27.99
CA ASP A 173 29.49 42.15 29.36
C ASP A 173 28.59 41.50 30.44
N ALA A 174 29.25 40.99 31.49
CA ALA A 174 28.76 40.60 32.82
C ALA A 174 27.54 39.64 33.02
N ARG A 175 27.88 38.44 33.50
CA ARG A 175 27.26 37.65 34.61
C ARG A 175 26.17 36.59 34.39
N ARG A 176 25.58 36.34 33.21
CA ARG A 176 24.89 35.05 32.93
C ARG A 176 24.94 34.69 31.44
N PRO A 177 25.48 33.52 31.02
CA PRO A 177 25.24 33.00 29.69
C PRO A 177 23.78 32.51 29.61
N GLY A 178 23.00 33.07 28.69
CA GLY A 178 21.61 32.69 28.43
C GLY A 178 21.47 32.04 27.06
N LEU A 179 20.85 30.87 27.03
CA LEU A 179 20.41 30.19 25.81
C LEU A 179 19.04 30.76 25.43
N VAL A 180 18.88 31.32 24.23
CA VAL A 180 17.55 31.66 23.71
C VAL A 180 17.10 30.52 22.83
N VAL A 181 15.95 29.96 23.19
CA VAL A 181 15.25 28.92 22.43
C VAL A 181 14.09 29.60 21.71
N LEU A 182 14.18 29.76 20.39
CA LEU A 182 13.05 30.18 19.58
C LEU A 182 12.41 28.94 18.97
N ALA A 183 11.20 28.62 19.45
CA ALA A 183 10.34 27.65 18.80
C ALA A 183 9.53 28.39 17.73
N VAL A 184 9.82 28.12 16.46
CA VAL A 184 9.10 28.73 15.34
C VAL A 184 8.17 27.69 14.74
N ASP A 185 6.89 28.04 14.73
CA ASP A 185 5.82 27.22 14.18
C ASP A 185 5.65 27.60 12.69
N ALA A 186 5.90 26.64 11.79
CA ALA A 186 5.92 26.88 10.35
C ALA A 186 4.55 27.30 9.80
N GLU A 187 3.45 26.80 10.38
CA GLU A 187 2.10 27.26 10.06
C GLU A 187 1.85 28.68 10.55
N ALA A 188 2.37 29.06 11.72
CA ALA A 188 2.23 30.41 12.25
C ALA A 188 3.02 31.44 11.42
N LEU A 189 4.17 31.07 10.87
CA LEU A 189 4.99 31.93 10.01
C LEU A 189 4.36 32.12 8.63
N PHE A 190 3.76 31.06 8.06
CA PHE A 190 3.00 31.12 6.81
C PHE A 190 1.66 31.87 6.98
N ALA A 191 1.00 31.71 8.14
CA ALA A 191 -0.17 32.48 8.53
C ALA A 191 0.15 33.96 8.75
N ALA A 192 1.32 34.28 9.34
CA ALA A 192 1.79 35.66 9.51
C ALA A 192 2.13 36.33 8.16
N ALA A 193 2.80 35.61 7.24
CA ALA A 193 3.11 36.12 5.90
C ALA A 193 1.85 36.31 5.03
N ASN A 194 0.86 35.41 5.12
CA ASN A 194 -0.44 35.55 4.47
C ASN A 194 -1.34 36.60 5.12
N ALA A 195 -1.21 36.83 6.44
CA ALA A 195 -1.94 37.88 7.16
C ALA A 195 -1.29 39.27 7.03
N GLY A 196 -0.17 39.40 6.31
CA GLY A 196 0.56 40.66 6.14
C GLY A 196 1.25 41.15 7.42
N ALA A 197 1.48 40.26 8.39
CA ALA A 197 2.17 40.61 9.63
C ALA A 197 3.68 40.76 9.37
N PRO A 198 4.34 41.77 9.95
CA PRO A 198 5.76 42.02 9.74
C PRO A 198 6.60 40.83 10.20
N ILE A 199 7.38 40.26 9.29
CA ILE A 199 8.39 39.22 9.60
C ILE A 199 9.56 39.94 10.27
N SER A 200 9.95 39.54 11.48
CA SER A 200 10.93 40.32 12.25
C SER A 200 12.30 40.35 11.55
N GLY A 201 12.75 41.54 11.15
CA GLY A 201 14.12 41.82 10.71
C GLY A 201 14.40 41.75 9.20
N PHE A 202 13.45 41.36 8.35
CA PHE A 202 13.64 41.21 6.90
C PHE A 202 12.47 41.77 6.10
N ASP A 203 12.79 42.38 4.96
CA ASP A 203 11.86 42.81 3.92
C ASP A 203 11.97 41.83 2.72
N LEU A 204 10.83 41.49 2.10
CA LEU A 204 10.74 40.44 1.09
C LEU A 204 9.91 40.92 -0.11
N ASP A 205 10.44 40.77 -1.33
CA ASP A 205 9.83 41.23 -2.57
C ASP A 205 9.71 40.05 -3.52
N LEU A 206 8.51 39.81 -4.03
CA LEU A 206 8.29 38.89 -5.14
C LEU A 206 7.92 39.71 -6.37
N LEU A 207 8.69 39.58 -7.44
CA LEU A 207 8.51 40.32 -8.68
C LEU A 207 8.31 39.36 -9.87
N ALA A 208 7.52 39.75 -10.87
CA ALA A 208 7.38 39.04 -12.14
C ALA A 208 8.25 39.73 -13.19
N ASP A 209 9.08 38.98 -13.90
CA ASP A 209 9.88 39.45 -15.03
C ASP A 209 9.18 39.02 -16.34
N ALA A 210 8.40 39.94 -16.90
CA ALA A 210 7.61 39.73 -18.12
C ALA A 210 8.42 40.00 -19.41
N GLY A 211 9.75 40.12 -19.34
CA GLY A 211 10.63 40.38 -20.49
C GLY A 211 10.72 41.85 -20.94
N SER A 212 9.82 42.74 -20.52
CA SER A 212 9.89 44.19 -20.77
C SER A 212 10.18 45.05 -19.51
N GLY A 213 10.46 44.41 -18.37
CA GLY A 213 10.72 45.05 -17.07
C GLY A 213 10.14 44.27 -15.89
N VAL A 214 10.77 44.39 -14.73
CA VAL A 214 10.44 43.64 -13.50
C VAL A 214 9.31 44.36 -12.75
N GLN A 215 8.15 43.73 -12.57
CA GLN A 215 7.01 44.29 -11.82
C GLN A 215 6.80 43.63 -10.46
N PRO A 216 6.63 44.39 -9.37
CA PRO A 216 6.39 43.81 -8.04
C PRO A 216 5.01 43.17 -7.97
N ILE A 217 4.99 41.90 -7.56
CA ILE A 217 3.78 41.12 -7.31
C ILE A 217 3.34 41.32 -5.87
N ALA A 218 4.28 41.27 -4.93
CA ALA A 218 4.01 41.45 -3.52
C ALA A 218 5.27 41.85 -2.74
N HIS A 219 5.09 42.67 -1.71
CA HIS A 219 6.16 43.22 -0.88
C HIS A 219 5.74 43.16 0.59
N TRP A 220 6.61 42.61 1.44
CA TRP A 220 6.36 42.41 2.87
C TRP A 220 7.46 43.08 3.69
N THR A 221 7.11 44.08 4.50
CA THR A 221 8.08 44.88 5.27
C THR A 221 7.97 44.70 6.78
N SER A 222 9.09 44.79 7.51
CA SER A 222 9.13 44.57 8.96
C SER A 222 8.66 45.75 9.84
N ARG A 223 8.37 46.95 9.29
CA ARG A 223 7.80 48.11 10.03
C ARG A 223 7.11 49.13 9.11
N GLN A 224 5.94 49.63 9.52
CA GLN A 224 5.39 50.92 9.04
C GLN A 224 6.11 52.07 9.76
N ALA A 225 7.16 52.65 9.18
CA ALA A 225 7.68 53.94 9.64
C ALA A 225 8.41 54.70 8.52
N SER A 226 7.83 55.85 8.19
CA SER A 226 8.33 56.89 7.29
C SER A 226 9.63 57.53 7.79
N GLY A 227 10.73 57.29 7.08
CA GLY A 227 12.02 57.98 7.19
C GLY A 227 12.86 57.66 5.95
N PRO A 228 13.78 58.55 5.51
CA PRO A 228 14.55 58.29 4.30
C PRO A 228 15.45 57.06 4.51
N PRO A 229 15.57 56.16 3.52
CA PRO A 229 16.37 54.95 3.65
C PRO A 229 17.85 55.32 3.84
N PRO A 230 18.61 54.58 4.68
CA PRO A 230 20.02 54.84 4.90
C PRO A 230 20.80 54.63 3.60
N THR A 231 21.57 55.64 3.20
CA THR A 231 22.40 55.67 1.98
C THR A 231 23.71 54.89 2.13
N THR A 232 23.61 53.63 2.56
CA THR A 232 24.77 52.73 2.62
C THR A 232 24.57 51.55 1.69
N ASP A 233 25.45 51.50 0.69
CA ASP A 233 25.60 50.57 -0.44
C ASP A 233 25.87 49.10 0.00
N ALA A 234 25.09 48.57 0.95
CA ALA A 234 25.22 47.21 1.44
C ALA A 234 24.41 46.26 0.56
N ARG A 235 25.08 45.73 -0.47
CA ARG A 235 24.67 44.70 -1.44
C ARG A 235 24.30 43.34 -0.79
N LEU A 236 23.37 43.32 0.16
CA LEU A 236 22.88 42.12 0.83
C LEU A 236 21.43 41.84 0.43
N GLU A 237 21.21 41.81 -0.88
CA GLU A 237 19.98 41.29 -1.48
C GLU A 237 20.26 39.86 -1.94
N PHE A 238 19.46 38.91 -1.44
CA PHE A 238 19.36 37.60 -2.06
C PHE A 238 18.31 37.68 -3.15
N GLU A 239 18.73 37.51 -4.39
CA GLU A 239 17.85 37.49 -5.56
C GLU A 239 17.91 36.12 -6.22
N GLU A 240 16.76 35.51 -6.44
CA GLU A 240 16.68 34.27 -7.19
C GLU A 240 15.58 34.33 -8.24
N ARG A 241 15.96 33.95 -9.48
CA ARG A 241 15.03 33.88 -10.60
C ARG A 241 14.42 32.50 -10.68
N ILE A 242 13.11 32.45 -10.56
CA ILE A 242 12.32 31.23 -10.59
C ILE A 242 11.60 31.18 -11.93
N ASP A 243 11.94 30.20 -12.77
CA ASP A 243 11.20 29.91 -13.99
C ASP A 243 10.06 28.95 -13.66
N PHE A 244 8.83 29.40 -13.87
CA PHE A 244 7.66 28.56 -13.66
C PHE A 244 6.67 28.71 -14.81
N ALA A 245 6.36 27.59 -15.48
CA ALA A 245 5.46 27.53 -16.65
C ALA A 245 5.85 28.48 -17.80
N GLY A 246 7.14 28.82 -17.93
CA GLY A 246 7.66 29.71 -18.98
C GLY A 246 7.60 31.20 -18.65
N LEU A 247 7.19 31.56 -17.43
CA LEU A 247 7.26 32.92 -16.89
C LEU A 247 8.39 33.00 -15.86
N GLN A 248 9.20 34.05 -15.94
CA GLN A 248 10.33 34.28 -15.05
C GLN A 248 9.86 35.16 -13.88
N PHE A 249 10.08 34.71 -12.66
CA PHE A 249 9.80 35.44 -11.43
C PHE A 249 11.11 35.76 -10.71
N LEU A 250 11.21 36.90 -10.06
CA LEU A 250 12.38 37.31 -9.28
C LEU A 250 11.96 37.46 -7.82
N LEU A 251 12.44 36.58 -6.95
CA LEU A 251 12.27 36.70 -5.51
C LEU A 251 13.50 37.41 -4.94
N ARG A 252 13.28 38.47 -4.16
CA ARG A 252 14.31 39.32 -3.59
C ARG A 252 14.09 39.47 -2.09
N ILE A 253 15.13 39.21 -1.30
CA ILE A 253 15.07 39.26 0.17
C ILE A 253 16.18 40.18 0.66
N HIS A 254 15.84 41.18 1.47
CA HIS A 254 16.80 42.13 2.03
C HIS A 254 16.55 42.40 3.53
N PRO A 255 17.60 42.67 4.32
CA PRO A 255 17.46 42.98 5.74
C PRO A 255 16.77 44.34 5.94
N ALA A 256 15.86 44.41 6.92
CA ALA A 256 15.11 45.63 7.21
C ALA A 256 16.05 46.71 7.81
N SER A 257 15.87 47.96 7.37
CA SER A 257 16.81 49.08 7.62
C SER A 257 17.18 49.28 9.10
N PHE A 258 16.24 49.10 10.04
CA PHE A 258 16.49 49.28 11.48
C PHE A 258 17.42 48.20 12.07
N TRP A 259 17.41 47.01 11.47
CA TRP A 259 18.19 45.87 11.96
C TRP A 259 19.66 46.00 11.58
N ILE A 260 19.91 46.59 10.41
CA ILE A 260 21.25 46.96 9.92
C ILE A 260 21.87 48.03 10.84
N GLU A 261 21.10 49.05 11.24
CA GLU A 261 21.57 50.10 12.16
C GLU A 261 21.90 49.57 13.56
N ALA A 262 21.20 48.54 14.04
CA ALA A 262 21.41 47.97 15.36
C ALA A 262 22.60 46.98 15.45
N ASN A 263 23.10 46.46 14.32
CA ASN A 263 24.13 45.40 14.30
C ASN A 263 25.21 45.65 13.22
N PRO A 264 26.19 46.55 13.44
CA PRO A 264 27.00 47.11 12.35
C PRO A 264 28.20 46.29 11.83
N ALA A 265 28.54 45.10 12.35
CA ALA A 265 29.65 44.29 11.78
C ALA A 265 29.64 42.79 12.14
N ASP A 266 30.17 42.00 11.19
CA ASP A 266 30.54 40.57 11.18
C ASP A 266 29.46 39.47 11.29
N GLY A 267 28.21 39.79 11.67
CA GLY A 267 27.08 38.83 11.64
C GLY A 267 26.40 38.64 10.28
N VAL A 268 26.90 39.30 9.25
CA VAL A 268 26.25 39.45 7.94
C VAL A 268 26.16 38.12 7.15
N GLY A 269 27.13 37.22 7.32
CA GLY A 269 27.11 35.90 6.67
C GLY A 269 25.98 35.02 7.18
N GLU A 270 25.79 34.98 8.51
CA GLU A 270 24.73 34.23 9.22
C GLU A 270 23.32 34.60 8.73
N ILE A 271 23.17 35.86 8.33
CA ILE A 271 21.94 36.43 7.79
C ILE A 271 21.68 35.98 6.34
N VAL A 272 22.69 36.00 5.46
CA VAL A 272 22.56 35.52 4.07
C VAL A 272 22.19 34.04 4.03
N LEU A 273 22.67 33.25 5.01
CA LEU A 273 22.29 31.84 5.10
C LEU A 273 20.90 31.64 5.65
N THR A 274 20.53 32.36 6.70
CA THR A 274 19.18 32.25 7.24
C THR A 274 18.17 32.65 6.16
N GLY A 275 18.49 33.69 5.38
CA GLY A 275 17.75 34.10 4.18
C GLY A 275 17.76 33.06 3.06
N ALA A 276 18.89 32.40 2.77
CA ALA A 276 18.97 31.36 1.74
C ALA A 276 18.25 30.07 2.16
N VAL A 277 18.32 29.65 3.43
CA VAL A 277 17.55 28.52 3.98
C VAL A 277 16.07 28.84 3.94
N LEU A 278 15.66 30.02 4.42
CA LEU A 278 14.27 30.45 4.42
C LEU A 278 13.74 30.60 2.98
N GLY A 279 14.55 31.16 2.08
CA GLY A 279 14.27 31.31 0.65
C GLY A 279 14.13 29.96 -0.06
N THR A 280 15.00 28.99 0.24
CA THR A 280 14.91 27.62 -0.29
C THR A 280 13.67 26.90 0.24
N LEU A 281 13.33 27.09 1.52
CA LEU A 281 12.11 26.55 2.12
C LEU A 281 10.85 27.18 1.50
N LEU A 282 10.90 28.49 1.24
CA LEU A 282 9.84 29.21 0.54
C LEU A 282 9.73 28.72 -0.91
N LEU A 283 10.84 28.48 -1.60
CA LEU A 283 10.90 27.95 -2.97
C LEU A 283 10.33 26.54 -3.05
N LEU A 284 10.56 25.70 -2.03
CA LEU A 284 10.00 24.36 -1.97
C LEU A 284 8.51 24.36 -1.67
N LEU A 285 8.05 25.27 -0.81
CA LEU A 285 6.62 25.49 -0.56
C LEU A 285 5.93 26.11 -1.77
N LEU A 286 6.59 27.03 -2.47
CA LEU A 286 6.12 27.63 -3.72
C LEU A 286 6.04 26.55 -4.80
N TYR A 287 7.08 25.72 -4.95
CA TYR A 287 7.07 24.58 -5.87
C TYR A 287 5.95 23.60 -5.53
N GLN A 288 5.76 23.21 -4.27
CA GLN A 288 4.65 22.35 -3.86
C GLN A 288 3.27 22.99 -4.13
N SER A 289 3.12 24.28 -3.88
CA SER A 289 1.90 25.05 -4.18
C SER A 289 1.65 25.16 -5.69
N LEU A 290 2.71 25.33 -6.47
CA LEU A 290 2.69 25.43 -7.92
C LEU A 290 2.51 24.06 -8.59
N THR A 291 2.99 22.97 -7.99
CA THR A 291 2.69 21.59 -8.44
C THR A 291 1.23 21.25 -8.13
N ARG A 292 0.69 21.72 -7.00
CA ARG A 292 -0.75 21.67 -6.71
C ARG A 292 -1.56 22.48 -7.73
N ARG A 293 -1.05 23.66 -8.17
CA ARG A 293 -1.65 24.43 -9.27
C ARG A 293 -1.52 23.73 -10.62
N ALA A 294 -0.41 23.11 -10.98
CA ALA A 294 -0.25 22.36 -12.23
C ALA A 294 -1.18 21.12 -12.27
N VAL A 295 -1.39 20.46 -11.13
CA VAL A 295 -2.40 19.41 -10.98
C VAL A 295 -3.83 19.99 -11.07
N ALA A 296 -4.05 21.21 -10.57
CA ALA A 296 -5.32 21.93 -10.75
C ALA A 296 -5.51 22.45 -12.20
N GLU A 297 -4.45 22.80 -12.91
CA GLU A 297 -4.44 23.24 -14.31
C GLU A 297 -4.67 22.07 -15.25
N ALA A 298 -4.08 20.89 -14.99
CA ALA A 298 -4.43 19.66 -15.69
C ALA A 298 -5.91 19.25 -15.44
N LEU A 299 -6.45 19.58 -14.26
CA LEU A 299 -7.87 19.42 -13.95
C LEU A 299 -8.73 20.49 -14.64
N ILE A 300 -8.20 21.70 -14.86
CA ILE A 300 -8.81 22.78 -15.66
C ILE A 300 -8.80 22.41 -17.14
N GLU A 301 -7.72 21.82 -17.66
CA GLU A 301 -7.58 21.42 -19.06
C GLU A 301 -8.63 20.36 -19.42
N VAL A 302 -8.78 19.33 -18.58
CA VAL A 302 -9.87 18.33 -18.66
C VAL A 302 -11.25 18.99 -18.55
N ARG A 303 -11.41 20.04 -17.75
CA ARG A 303 -12.66 20.82 -17.67
C ARG A 303 -12.88 21.72 -18.87
N THR A 304 -11.84 22.26 -19.51
CA THR A 304 -11.96 23.16 -20.67
C THR A 304 -12.36 22.40 -21.93
N THR A 305 -11.91 21.15 -22.10
CA THR A 305 -12.40 20.26 -23.17
C THR A 305 -13.85 19.84 -22.94
N ASP A 306 -14.24 19.52 -21.70
CA ASP A 306 -15.64 19.23 -21.32
C ASP A 306 -16.56 20.45 -21.50
N LEU A 307 -16.07 21.66 -21.23
CA LEU A 307 -16.81 22.90 -21.49
C LEU A 307 -16.97 23.20 -22.97
N ALA A 308 -15.93 22.99 -23.78
CA ALA A 308 -15.97 23.21 -25.23
C ALA A 308 -16.90 22.22 -25.95
N GLU A 309 -16.90 20.95 -25.54
CA GLU A 309 -17.83 19.93 -26.07
C GLU A 309 -19.29 20.22 -25.67
N ARG A 310 -19.54 20.64 -24.42
CA ARG A 310 -20.89 21.05 -24.01
C ARG A 310 -21.36 22.33 -24.71
N GLN A 311 -20.48 23.31 -24.89
CA GLN A 311 -20.77 24.56 -25.60
C GLN A 311 -21.18 24.27 -27.06
N HIS A 312 -20.44 23.41 -27.77
CA HIS A 312 -20.75 23.03 -29.15
C HIS A 312 -22.07 22.22 -29.25
N ALA A 313 -22.37 21.38 -28.25
CA ALA A 313 -23.62 20.64 -28.17
C ALA A 313 -24.83 21.57 -27.95
N TYR A 314 -24.71 22.61 -27.11
CA TYR A 314 -25.77 23.59 -26.89
C TYR A 314 -26.03 24.47 -28.13
N GLU A 315 -24.98 24.94 -28.82
CA GLU A 315 -25.11 25.75 -30.03
C GLU A 315 -25.81 24.98 -31.16
N THR A 316 -25.47 23.70 -31.32
CA THR A 316 -26.11 22.81 -32.31
C THR A 316 -27.59 22.57 -32.00
N LEU A 317 -27.97 22.45 -30.72
CA LEU A 317 -29.36 22.29 -30.31
C LEU A 317 -30.17 23.56 -30.60
N VAL A 318 -29.67 24.73 -30.21
CA VAL A 318 -30.40 26.00 -30.38
C VAL A 318 -30.58 26.36 -31.86
N GLU A 319 -29.57 26.08 -32.69
CA GLU A 319 -29.61 26.35 -34.14
C GLU A 319 -30.68 25.54 -34.89
N ASN A 320 -30.99 24.34 -34.42
CA ASN A 320 -31.94 23.42 -35.07
C ASN A 320 -33.35 23.42 -34.44
N LEU A 321 -33.61 24.26 -33.43
CA LEU A 321 -34.93 24.31 -32.79
C LEU A 321 -35.98 24.89 -33.75
N PRO A 322 -37.18 24.29 -33.85
CA PRO A 322 -38.25 24.72 -34.75
C PRO A 322 -38.96 26.00 -34.29
N GLU A 323 -38.53 26.58 -33.19
CA GLU A 323 -38.96 27.89 -32.70
C GLU A 323 -37.90 28.94 -33.04
N ILE A 324 -38.35 30.16 -33.29
CA ILE A 324 -37.48 31.29 -33.58
C ILE A 324 -36.85 31.76 -32.28
N ILE A 325 -35.52 31.77 -32.16
CA ILE A 325 -34.80 32.22 -30.96
C ILE A 325 -33.91 33.42 -31.30
N LEU A 326 -34.05 34.49 -30.53
CA LEU A 326 -33.31 35.75 -30.67
C LEU A 326 -32.71 36.16 -29.32
N ARG A 327 -31.55 36.82 -29.31
CA ARG A 327 -30.96 37.38 -28.08
C ARG A 327 -30.59 38.84 -28.28
N PHE A 328 -30.87 39.70 -27.30
CA PHE A 328 -30.63 41.14 -27.37
C PHE A 328 -29.82 41.64 -26.18
N ASP A 329 -28.96 42.64 -26.39
CA ASP A 329 -28.31 43.40 -25.31
C ASP A 329 -29.18 44.55 -24.79
N ARG A 330 -28.67 45.27 -23.78
CA ARG A 330 -29.34 46.44 -23.18
C ARG A 330 -29.54 47.61 -24.12
N ASP A 331 -28.66 47.75 -25.10
CA ASP A 331 -28.79 48.76 -26.14
C ASP A 331 -29.75 48.28 -27.24
N TRP A 332 -30.43 47.14 -27.07
CA TRP A 332 -31.34 46.50 -28.03
C TRP A 332 -30.67 46.05 -29.32
N ARG A 333 -29.38 45.70 -29.26
CA ARG A 333 -28.66 45.09 -30.37
C ARG A 333 -28.92 43.60 -30.40
N LEU A 334 -29.21 43.07 -31.58
CA LEU A 334 -29.39 41.64 -31.76
C LEU A 334 -28.03 40.93 -31.67
N LEU A 335 -27.83 40.14 -30.63
CA LEU A 335 -26.60 39.40 -30.34
C LEU A 335 -26.57 38.02 -30.99
N PHE A 336 -27.72 37.36 -31.06
CA PHE A 336 -27.83 35.99 -31.57
C PHE A 336 -29.19 35.76 -32.20
N VAL A 337 -29.22 34.92 -33.23
CA VAL A 337 -30.45 34.39 -33.80
C VAL A 337 -30.21 33.01 -34.40
N ASN A 338 -31.13 32.09 -34.13
CA ASN A 338 -31.04 30.74 -34.68
C ASN A 338 -31.53 30.65 -36.13
N THR A 339 -31.16 29.58 -36.82
CA THR A 339 -31.45 29.37 -38.25
C THR A 339 -32.96 29.37 -38.56
N THR A 340 -33.81 28.99 -37.61
CA THR A 340 -35.27 28.95 -37.78
C THR A 340 -35.93 30.32 -37.95
N PHE A 341 -35.30 31.40 -37.43
CA PHE A 341 -35.73 32.76 -37.73
C PHE A 341 -35.70 33.05 -39.24
N GLU A 342 -34.59 32.67 -39.90
CA GLU A 342 -34.42 32.88 -41.34
C GLU A 342 -35.45 32.06 -42.12
N ASN A 343 -35.69 30.82 -41.71
CA ASN A 343 -36.62 29.91 -42.38
C ASN A 343 -38.10 30.33 -42.21
N SER A 344 -38.48 30.84 -41.03
CA SER A 344 -39.88 31.14 -40.71
C SER A 344 -40.31 32.53 -41.15
N LEU A 345 -39.40 33.52 -41.07
CA LEU A 345 -39.68 34.92 -41.41
C LEU A 345 -39.06 35.35 -42.73
N GLY A 346 -38.12 34.57 -43.30
CA GLY A 346 -37.50 34.83 -44.60
C GLY A 346 -36.39 35.88 -44.62
N ILE A 347 -35.83 36.25 -43.46
CA ILE A 347 -34.86 37.35 -43.32
C ILE A 347 -33.48 36.80 -42.94
N ALA A 348 -32.44 37.13 -43.72
CA ALA A 348 -31.08 36.67 -43.46
C ALA A 348 -30.46 37.28 -42.19
N ARG A 349 -29.95 36.44 -41.29
CA ARG A 349 -29.44 36.77 -39.96
C ARG A 349 -28.19 37.63 -39.97
N GLY A 350 -27.27 37.40 -40.91
CA GLY A 350 -26.03 38.17 -41.03
C GLY A 350 -26.27 39.67 -41.28
N ASN A 351 -27.45 40.03 -41.79
CA ASN A 351 -27.81 41.42 -42.04
C ASN A 351 -28.34 42.15 -40.79
N LEU A 352 -28.70 41.42 -39.72
CA LEU A 352 -29.34 41.96 -38.52
C LEU A 352 -28.47 41.81 -37.25
N LEU A 353 -27.57 40.82 -37.20
CA LEU A 353 -26.66 40.63 -36.07
C LEU A 353 -25.78 41.86 -35.81
N GLY A 354 -25.64 42.24 -34.54
CA GLY A 354 -24.92 43.42 -34.05
C GLY A 354 -25.64 44.77 -34.26
N ARG A 355 -26.73 44.80 -35.03
CA ARG A 355 -27.52 46.02 -35.29
C ARG A 355 -28.54 46.26 -34.20
N ARG A 356 -28.82 47.53 -33.92
CA ARG A 356 -29.79 47.98 -32.91
C ARG A 356 -31.22 48.00 -33.47
N ILE A 357 -32.19 47.52 -32.72
CA ILE A 357 -33.62 47.61 -33.06
C ILE A 357 -34.02 49.09 -33.19
N GLY A 358 -34.17 49.57 -34.42
CA GLY A 358 -34.57 50.94 -34.72
C GLY A 358 -33.64 51.71 -35.64
N ASP A 359 -32.40 51.27 -35.80
CA ASP A 359 -31.50 51.86 -36.78
C ASP A 359 -32.04 51.62 -38.18
N ALA A 360 -31.75 52.53 -39.13
CA ALA A 360 -32.20 52.39 -40.52
C ALA A 360 -31.79 51.04 -41.14
N GLY A 361 -30.66 50.47 -40.68
CA GLY A 361 -30.19 49.15 -41.05
C GLY A 361 -30.94 47.96 -40.46
N PHE A 362 -31.85 48.12 -39.49
CA PHE A 362 -32.71 47.05 -38.96
C PHE A 362 -34.03 46.93 -39.72
N ARG A 363 -34.43 48.00 -40.42
CA ARG A 363 -35.66 48.06 -41.26
C ARG A 363 -35.41 47.55 -42.68
N LEU A 364 -34.88 46.34 -42.79
CA LEU A 364 -34.54 45.73 -44.09
C LEU A 364 -35.71 44.95 -44.73
N HIS A 365 -36.79 44.66 -43.98
CA HIS A 365 -37.92 43.84 -44.44
C HIS A 365 -39.28 44.53 -44.16
N PRO A 366 -40.24 44.53 -45.10
CA PRO A 366 -41.53 45.20 -44.94
C PRO A 366 -42.40 44.65 -43.81
N GLY A 367 -42.22 43.38 -43.43
CA GLY A 367 -42.89 42.76 -42.27
C GLY A 367 -42.34 43.19 -40.91
N LEU A 368 -41.17 43.85 -40.85
CA LEU A 368 -40.63 44.48 -39.64
C LEU A 368 -41.03 45.96 -39.65
N ASP A 369 -42.33 46.21 -39.60
CA ASP A 369 -42.88 47.55 -39.61
C ASP A 369 -42.59 48.30 -38.29
N ALA A 370 -42.92 49.59 -38.26
CA ALA A 370 -42.68 50.40 -37.06
C ALA A 370 -43.49 49.89 -35.85
N ALA A 371 -44.66 49.27 -36.05
CA ALA A 371 -45.52 48.81 -34.98
C ALA A 371 -44.95 47.56 -34.30
N LEU A 372 -44.53 46.55 -35.06
CA LEU A 372 -43.94 45.32 -34.55
C LEU A 372 -42.57 45.60 -33.92
N LEU A 373 -41.74 46.47 -34.53
CA LEU A 373 -40.47 46.87 -33.92
C LEU A 373 -40.66 47.67 -32.63
N THR A 374 -41.74 48.45 -32.52
CA THR A 374 -42.11 49.12 -31.27
C THR A 374 -42.62 48.12 -30.24
N LEU A 375 -43.46 47.15 -30.64
CA LEU A 375 -43.91 46.07 -29.76
C LEU A 375 -42.72 45.30 -29.17
N TRP A 376 -41.73 44.95 -30.00
CA TRP A 376 -40.52 44.25 -29.56
C TRP A 376 -39.62 45.12 -28.70
N ARG A 377 -39.40 46.39 -29.06
CA ARG A 377 -38.60 47.32 -28.25
C ARG A 377 -39.25 47.58 -26.89
N ASP A 378 -40.55 47.80 -26.85
CA ASP A 378 -41.29 48.02 -25.62
C ASP A 378 -41.26 46.77 -24.75
N ALA A 379 -41.37 45.59 -25.38
CA ALA A 379 -41.24 44.34 -24.68
C ALA A 379 -39.85 44.16 -24.07
N LEU A 380 -38.79 44.38 -24.84
CA LEU A 380 -37.41 44.33 -24.37
C LEU A 380 -37.15 45.36 -23.26
N THR A 381 -37.63 46.60 -23.42
CA THR A 381 -37.46 47.66 -22.42
C THR A 381 -38.13 47.28 -21.11
N ARG A 382 -39.35 46.72 -21.16
CA ARG A 382 -40.04 46.23 -19.96
C ARG A 382 -39.30 45.07 -19.31
N VAL A 383 -38.81 44.11 -20.09
CA VAL A 383 -38.06 42.96 -19.56
C VAL A 383 -36.74 43.42 -18.93
N PHE A 384 -36.00 44.35 -19.54
CA PHE A 384 -34.76 44.91 -18.96
C PHE A 384 -34.99 45.76 -17.72
N ALA A 385 -36.08 46.52 -17.67
CA ALA A 385 -36.43 47.36 -16.52
C ALA A 385 -37.01 46.54 -15.36
N SER A 386 -37.83 45.53 -15.65
CA SER A 386 -38.54 44.75 -14.63
C SER A 386 -37.79 43.49 -14.18
N GLY A 387 -36.92 42.93 -15.03
CA GLY A 387 -36.31 41.64 -14.78
C GLY A 387 -37.29 40.46 -14.81
N GLN A 388 -38.48 40.61 -15.40
CA GLN A 388 -39.45 39.52 -15.61
C GLN A 388 -39.70 39.22 -17.09
N ALA A 389 -40.08 37.97 -17.37
CA ALA A 389 -40.42 37.51 -18.72
C ALA A 389 -41.71 38.15 -19.24
N GLN A 390 -41.78 38.39 -20.56
CA GLN A 390 -42.94 38.95 -21.22
C GLN A 390 -43.35 38.12 -22.44
N ALA A 391 -44.57 37.60 -22.42
CA ALA A 391 -45.18 36.99 -23.59
C ALA A 391 -45.65 38.07 -24.58
N ILE A 392 -45.51 37.79 -25.87
CA ILE A 392 -46.07 38.56 -26.97
C ILE A 392 -46.62 37.60 -28.01
N GLU A 393 -47.79 37.95 -28.53
CA GLU A 393 -48.33 37.36 -29.73
C GLU A 393 -48.29 38.42 -30.82
N PHE A 394 -47.95 37.99 -32.01
CA PHE A 394 -48.02 38.85 -33.17
C PHE A 394 -48.29 37.98 -34.38
N ASP A 395 -49.07 38.54 -35.28
CA ASP A 395 -49.14 38.07 -36.63
C ASP A 395 -47.93 38.60 -37.41
N PHE A 396 -47.34 37.74 -38.22
CA PHE A 396 -46.29 38.14 -39.13
C PHE A 396 -46.70 37.76 -40.55
N PRO A 397 -46.57 38.69 -41.52
CA PRO A 397 -46.75 38.36 -42.93
C PRO A 397 -45.53 37.56 -43.38
N GLY A 398 -45.61 36.24 -43.24
CA GLY A 398 -44.60 35.31 -43.72
C GLY A 398 -44.78 35.02 -45.22
N PRO A 399 -43.82 34.30 -45.84
CA PRO A 399 -43.84 33.99 -47.28
C PRO A 399 -45.10 33.23 -47.76
N ALA A 400 -45.87 32.62 -46.84
CA ALA A 400 -47.01 31.75 -47.13
C ALA A 400 -48.37 32.27 -46.63
N GLY A 401 -48.48 33.54 -46.20
CA GLY A 401 -49.72 34.15 -45.70
C GLY A 401 -49.64 34.62 -44.25
N GLN A 402 -50.76 35.09 -43.70
CA GLN A 402 -50.86 35.53 -42.31
C GLN A 402 -50.54 34.36 -41.39
N ARG A 403 -49.42 34.46 -40.68
CA ARG A 403 -49.00 33.46 -39.71
C ARG A 403 -49.14 34.05 -38.33
N PHE A 404 -49.72 33.27 -37.43
CA PHE A 404 -49.93 33.68 -36.06
C PHE A 404 -48.78 33.15 -35.23
N PHE A 405 -47.92 34.05 -34.75
CA PHE A 405 -46.80 33.73 -33.89
C PHE A 405 -47.13 34.04 -32.44
N GLU A 406 -46.85 33.07 -31.58
CA GLU A 406 -46.89 33.22 -30.13
C GLU A 406 -45.48 33.08 -29.59
N GLY A 407 -45.07 33.94 -28.66
CA GLY A 407 -43.78 33.73 -28.01
C GLY A 407 -43.46 34.62 -26.83
N THR A 408 -42.26 34.46 -26.27
CA THR A 408 -41.92 34.98 -24.94
C THR A 408 -40.49 35.51 -24.89
N LEU A 409 -40.31 36.69 -24.29
CA LEU A 409 -39.04 37.35 -24.02
C LEU A 409 -38.66 37.16 -22.55
N VAL A 410 -37.47 36.66 -22.25
CA VAL A 410 -37.02 36.31 -20.91
C VAL A 410 -35.71 37.02 -20.55
N PRO A 411 -35.59 37.63 -19.35
CA PRO A 411 -34.37 38.29 -18.90
C PRO A 411 -33.31 37.29 -18.48
N GLU A 412 -32.07 37.55 -18.87
CA GLU A 412 -30.92 36.73 -18.49
C GLU A 412 -30.24 37.32 -17.24
N SER A 413 -30.40 36.63 -16.10
CA SER A 413 -29.78 37.00 -14.81
C SER A 413 -28.61 36.08 -14.45
N LYS A 414 -27.54 36.64 -13.87
CA LYS A 414 -26.40 35.86 -13.32
C LYS A 414 -26.78 35.33 -11.92
N ALA A 415 -26.64 34.02 -11.71
CA ALA A 415 -26.95 33.37 -10.43
C ALA A 415 -26.00 33.80 -9.27
N PRO A 416 -26.49 33.95 -8.01
CA PRO A 416 -25.65 34.23 -6.85
C PRO A 416 -24.99 32.94 -6.29
N GLY A 417 -23.69 33.01 -5.97
CA GLY A 417 -22.87 31.88 -5.50
C GLY A 417 -23.12 31.46 -4.04
N VAL A 418 -22.90 30.18 -3.76
CA VAL A 418 -23.12 29.48 -2.47
C VAL A 418 -22.09 29.90 -1.41
N ALA A 419 -22.56 30.29 -0.21
CA ALA A 419 -21.75 30.59 0.97
C ALA A 419 -21.64 29.38 1.93
N GLY A 420 -20.43 29.12 2.45
CA GLY A 420 -20.15 28.24 3.60
C GLY A 420 -19.77 29.06 4.84
N THR A 421 -20.15 28.56 6.02
CA THR A 421 -19.99 29.08 7.40
C THR A 421 -18.53 29.32 7.82
N ALA A 422 -18.13 30.27 8.69
CA ALA A 422 -18.84 31.09 9.68
C ALA A 422 -18.11 32.43 9.95
N GLY A 423 -18.88 33.47 10.33
CA GLY A 423 -18.42 34.57 11.17
C GLY A 423 -18.55 35.99 10.59
N GLU A 424 -19.77 36.51 10.44
CA GLU A 424 -20.18 37.83 10.95
C GLU A 424 -21.62 38.19 10.53
N SER A 425 -22.31 38.87 11.43
CA SER A 425 -23.65 39.48 11.26
C SER A 425 -23.62 40.65 10.26
N PRO A 426 -24.78 41.12 9.77
CA PRO A 426 -25.04 41.40 8.36
C PRO A 426 -24.75 42.86 7.93
N PRO A 427 -24.54 43.13 6.63
CA PRO A 427 -24.99 44.37 6.03
C PRO A 427 -26.43 44.21 5.48
N ALA A 428 -27.21 45.27 5.63
CA ALA A 428 -28.60 45.43 5.21
C ALA A 428 -28.72 45.54 3.65
N PRO A 429 -29.94 45.56 3.08
CA PRO A 429 -30.30 44.86 1.85
C PRO A 429 -30.05 45.60 0.52
N ALA A 430 -29.85 44.77 -0.51
CA ALA A 430 -30.28 44.88 -1.92
C ALA A 430 -30.13 46.20 -2.70
N SER A 431 -29.44 46.12 -3.85
CA SER A 431 -29.95 46.71 -5.09
C SER A 431 -29.69 45.78 -6.29
N THR A 432 -30.79 45.36 -6.91
CA THR A 432 -30.99 44.92 -8.31
C THR A 432 -29.83 44.23 -9.04
N SER A 433 -29.97 42.91 -9.28
CA SER A 433 -29.19 42.21 -10.32
C SER A 433 -29.46 42.86 -11.67
N GLU A 434 -28.47 43.55 -12.19
CA GLU A 434 -28.56 44.22 -13.47
C GLU A 434 -28.73 43.19 -14.61
N VAL A 435 -29.94 43.11 -15.21
CA VAL A 435 -30.23 42.20 -16.34
C VAL A 435 -29.32 42.55 -17.51
N SER A 436 -28.50 41.61 -17.97
CA SER A 436 -27.43 41.90 -18.93
C SER A 436 -27.82 41.65 -20.39
N SER A 437 -28.72 40.70 -20.65
CA SER A 437 -29.29 40.44 -21.98
C SER A 437 -30.71 39.85 -21.87
N VAL A 438 -31.46 39.79 -22.98
CA VAL A 438 -32.82 39.21 -23.06
C VAL A 438 -32.92 38.23 -24.22
N ILE A 439 -33.51 37.06 -23.99
CA ILE A 439 -33.75 36.03 -25.00
C ILE A 439 -35.23 36.03 -25.40
N ALA A 440 -35.56 35.98 -26.69
CA ALA A 440 -36.93 35.91 -27.21
C ALA A 440 -37.14 34.61 -28.00
N ILE A 441 -38.29 33.95 -27.81
CA ILE A 441 -38.64 32.67 -28.46
C ILE A 441 -40.03 32.78 -29.11
N PHE A 442 -40.24 32.40 -30.38
CA PHE A 442 -41.54 32.51 -31.11
C PHE A 442 -41.94 31.25 -31.92
N ARG A 443 -43.27 30.94 -32.02
CA ARG A 443 -43.85 29.72 -32.64
C ARG A 443 -45.14 30.00 -33.46
N ASP A 444 -45.35 29.32 -34.61
CA ASP A 444 -46.52 29.48 -35.54
C ASP A 444 -47.70 28.50 -35.25
N VAL A 445 -48.96 28.96 -35.22
CA VAL A 445 -50.15 28.19 -34.73
C VAL A 445 -51.43 28.19 -35.62
N SER A 446 -51.31 28.43 -36.92
CA SER A 446 -52.42 28.94 -37.76
C SER A 446 -53.53 27.96 -38.23
N GLU A 447 -53.25 26.74 -38.71
CA GLU A 447 -54.28 25.89 -39.40
C GLU A 447 -55.14 24.99 -38.49
N ARG A 448 -54.74 24.79 -37.24
CA ARG A 448 -55.27 23.75 -36.35
C ARG A 448 -56.66 24.02 -35.77
N ARG A 449 -57.18 25.24 -35.81
CA ARG A 449 -58.13 25.65 -34.75
C ARG A 449 -59.63 25.48 -34.98
N SER A 450 -60.20 25.33 -36.19
CA SER A 450 -61.62 25.75 -36.33
C SER A 450 -62.68 24.66 -36.62
N ALA A 451 -62.73 24.04 -37.80
CA ALA A 451 -63.97 23.40 -38.28
C ALA A 451 -64.11 21.89 -37.99
N GLU A 452 -63.01 21.16 -37.76
CA GLU A 452 -63.10 19.74 -37.47
C GLU A 452 -63.80 19.47 -36.12
N SER A 453 -63.72 20.38 -35.16
CA SER A 453 -63.85 20.06 -33.73
C SER A 453 -65.14 19.36 -33.23
N TRP A 454 -66.25 19.30 -33.96
CA TRP A 454 -67.53 18.70 -33.48
C TRP A 454 -67.91 17.39 -34.18
N ALA A 455 -67.84 17.30 -35.51
CA ALA A 455 -67.90 16.02 -36.23
C ALA A 455 -66.71 15.13 -35.85
N ARG A 456 -65.54 15.77 -35.62
CA ARG A 456 -64.42 15.15 -34.96
C ARG A 456 -64.83 14.65 -33.57
N ARG A 457 -65.65 15.28 -32.73
CA ARG A 457 -65.96 14.72 -31.39
C ARG A 457 -66.72 13.38 -31.38
N LEU A 458 -67.72 13.18 -32.25
CA LEU A 458 -68.46 11.90 -32.35
C LEU A 458 -67.68 10.83 -33.12
N SER A 459 -67.01 11.24 -34.21
CA SER A 459 -66.07 10.36 -34.91
C SER A 459 -64.90 9.99 -33.99
N LEU A 460 -64.34 10.92 -33.20
CA LEU A 460 -63.33 10.66 -32.16
C LEU A 460 -63.88 9.78 -31.04
N ALA A 461 -65.16 9.84 -30.68
CA ALA A 461 -65.68 8.94 -29.64
C ALA A 461 -65.66 7.46 -30.08
N VAL A 462 -65.84 7.18 -31.39
CA VAL A 462 -65.77 5.81 -31.96
C VAL A 462 -64.35 5.47 -32.47
N GLU A 463 -63.66 6.42 -33.11
CA GLU A 463 -62.28 6.33 -33.61
C GLU A 463 -61.23 6.32 -32.48
N GLN A 464 -61.46 7.06 -31.39
CA GLN A 464 -60.63 7.05 -30.16
C GLN A 464 -61.21 6.15 -29.07
N ASN A 465 -62.16 5.28 -29.39
CA ASN A 465 -62.55 4.25 -28.43
C ASN A 465 -61.31 3.37 -28.15
N PRO A 466 -60.93 3.16 -26.88
CA PRO A 466 -59.75 2.36 -26.55
C PRO A 466 -59.87 0.88 -26.95
N ALA A 467 -61.09 0.41 -27.25
CA ALA A 467 -61.36 -0.89 -27.84
C ALA A 467 -61.44 -0.82 -29.38
N THR A 468 -60.97 -1.88 -30.03
CA THR A 468 -61.17 -2.16 -31.45
C THR A 468 -62.67 -2.37 -31.73
N ILE A 469 -63.21 -1.65 -32.69
CA ILE A 469 -64.61 -1.76 -33.11
C ILE A 469 -64.65 -2.21 -34.57
N VAL A 470 -65.42 -3.25 -34.84
CA VAL A 470 -65.66 -3.79 -36.19
C VAL A 470 -67.17 -3.92 -36.38
N ILE A 471 -67.67 -3.49 -37.54
CA ILE A 471 -69.06 -3.72 -37.95
C ILE A 471 -69.04 -4.53 -39.23
N THR A 472 -69.85 -5.58 -39.27
CA THR A 472 -69.98 -6.48 -40.42
C THR A 472 -71.42 -6.57 -40.89
N ASP A 473 -71.60 -6.97 -42.13
CA ASP A 473 -72.89 -7.38 -42.67
C ASP A 473 -73.36 -8.76 -42.12
N LEU A 474 -74.46 -9.29 -42.66
CA LEU A 474 -75.02 -10.59 -42.29
C LEU A 474 -74.21 -11.81 -42.76
N HIS A 475 -73.33 -11.63 -43.75
CA HIS A 475 -72.41 -12.66 -44.21
C HIS A 475 -71.09 -12.65 -43.41
N GLY A 476 -70.91 -11.64 -42.56
CA GLY A 476 -69.74 -11.46 -41.73
C GLY A 476 -68.60 -10.72 -42.44
N ASP A 477 -68.89 -10.03 -43.54
CA ASP A 477 -67.91 -9.19 -44.24
C ASP A 477 -67.86 -7.80 -43.61
N ILE A 478 -66.66 -7.28 -43.41
CA ILE A 478 -66.41 -6.04 -42.66
C ILE A 478 -66.86 -4.84 -43.49
N GLU A 479 -67.74 -4.02 -42.93
CA GLU A 479 -68.15 -2.75 -43.53
C GLU A 479 -67.46 -1.56 -42.86
N TYR A 480 -67.11 -1.68 -41.58
CA TYR A 480 -66.46 -0.60 -40.83
C TYR A 480 -65.48 -1.12 -39.78
N VAL A 481 -64.36 -0.40 -39.62
CA VAL A 481 -63.39 -0.57 -38.53
C VAL A 481 -62.88 0.77 -38.02
N ASN A 482 -62.73 0.91 -36.70
CA ASN A 482 -62.14 2.11 -36.11
C ASN A 482 -60.59 2.09 -36.13
N LYS A 483 -59.93 3.23 -35.88
CA LYS A 483 -58.47 3.37 -35.88
C LYS A 483 -57.77 2.34 -34.99
N ARG A 484 -58.38 2.03 -33.83
CA ARG A 484 -57.87 1.03 -32.90
C ARG A 484 -57.74 -0.35 -33.54
N PHE A 485 -58.63 -0.76 -34.44
CA PHE A 485 -58.50 -2.00 -35.22
C PHE A 485 -57.20 -2.03 -36.02
N THR A 486 -56.85 -0.96 -36.72
CA THR A 486 -55.65 -0.89 -37.58
C THR A 486 -54.38 -0.87 -36.75
N GLU A 487 -54.36 -0.11 -35.65
CA GLU A 487 -53.24 -0.09 -34.69
C GLU A 487 -53.04 -1.47 -34.04
N THR A 488 -54.12 -2.13 -33.65
CA THR A 488 -54.06 -3.45 -32.99
C THR A 488 -53.82 -4.59 -33.99
N THR A 489 -54.36 -4.58 -35.19
CA THR A 489 -54.25 -5.75 -36.08
C THR A 489 -53.15 -5.60 -37.15
N GLY A 490 -52.69 -4.38 -37.40
CA GLY A 490 -51.73 -4.07 -38.47
C GLY A 490 -52.29 -4.19 -39.89
N TYR A 491 -53.54 -4.63 -40.05
CA TYR A 491 -54.23 -4.61 -41.34
C TYR A 491 -54.77 -3.23 -41.63
N ALA A 492 -54.44 -2.73 -42.82
CA ALA A 492 -54.99 -1.45 -43.25
C ALA A 492 -56.50 -1.56 -43.39
N ARG A 493 -57.20 -0.44 -43.14
CA ARG A 493 -58.67 -0.36 -43.26
C ARG A 493 -59.16 -0.89 -44.62
N ASP A 494 -58.48 -0.50 -45.70
CA ASP A 494 -58.86 -0.87 -47.07
C ASP A 494 -58.61 -2.35 -47.39
N GLU A 495 -57.68 -3.00 -46.68
CA GLU A 495 -57.44 -4.44 -46.77
C GLU A 495 -58.49 -5.24 -45.96
N ALA A 496 -59.10 -4.61 -44.96
CA ALA A 496 -60.07 -5.23 -44.06
C ALA A 496 -61.51 -5.07 -44.55
N ILE A 497 -61.89 -3.89 -45.07
CA ILE A 497 -63.24 -3.63 -45.59
C ILE A 497 -63.56 -4.55 -46.78
N GLY A 498 -64.76 -5.11 -46.78
CA GLY A 498 -65.24 -6.07 -47.78
C GLY A 498 -64.66 -7.48 -47.61
N THR A 499 -63.87 -7.73 -46.56
CA THR A 499 -63.31 -9.04 -46.25
C THR A 499 -63.86 -9.58 -44.93
N ASN A 500 -63.74 -10.89 -44.73
CA ASN A 500 -64.21 -11.53 -43.52
C ASN A 500 -63.16 -11.42 -42.37
N PRO A 501 -63.54 -11.12 -41.11
CA PRO A 501 -62.63 -11.00 -39.95
C PRO A 501 -61.74 -12.22 -39.69
N ARG A 502 -62.01 -13.35 -40.35
CA ARG A 502 -61.14 -14.53 -40.40
C ARG A 502 -59.73 -14.23 -40.94
N LEU A 503 -59.49 -13.11 -41.59
CA LEU A 503 -58.14 -12.65 -41.97
C LEU A 503 -57.19 -12.54 -40.75
N LEU A 504 -57.72 -12.28 -39.55
CA LEU A 504 -56.98 -12.23 -38.30
C LEU A 504 -56.74 -13.61 -37.68
N LYS A 505 -57.30 -14.68 -38.24
CA LYS A 505 -57.29 -16.02 -37.63
C LYS A 505 -55.85 -16.55 -37.58
N SER A 506 -55.33 -16.71 -36.36
CA SER A 506 -53.99 -17.26 -36.15
C SER A 506 -53.92 -18.78 -36.34
N GLY A 507 -55.05 -19.47 -36.20
CA GLY A 507 -55.13 -20.93 -36.10
C GLY A 507 -54.96 -21.49 -34.68
N LYS A 508 -54.62 -20.64 -33.69
CA LYS A 508 -54.44 -21.05 -32.29
C LYS A 508 -55.73 -21.01 -31.46
N THR A 509 -56.78 -20.31 -31.92
CA THR A 509 -58.10 -20.39 -31.29
C THR A 509 -58.83 -21.67 -31.73
N PRO A 510 -59.37 -22.49 -30.80
CA PRO A 510 -60.08 -23.72 -31.14
C PRO A 510 -61.34 -23.48 -32.00
N ASP A 511 -61.59 -24.34 -33.00
CA ASP A 511 -62.75 -24.22 -33.90
C ASP A 511 -64.11 -24.36 -33.20
N ALA A 512 -64.14 -24.96 -31.99
CA ALA A 512 -65.34 -24.99 -31.16
C ALA A 512 -65.82 -23.58 -30.76
N VAL A 513 -64.89 -22.66 -30.49
CA VAL A 513 -65.18 -21.28 -30.05
C VAL A 513 -65.88 -20.49 -31.17
N TYR A 514 -65.42 -20.64 -32.41
CA TYR A 514 -66.07 -19.98 -33.56
C TYR A 514 -67.46 -20.55 -33.86
N ARG A 515 -67.66 -21.86 -33.71
CA ARG A 515 -68.98 -22.50 -33.91
C ARG A 515 -69.99 -22.03 -32.86
N GLU A 516 -69.54 -21.90 -31.62
CA GLU A 516 -70.36 -21.34 -30.53
C GLU A 516 -70.71 -19.88 -30.81
N MET A 517 -69.73 -19.04 -31.16
CA MET A 517 -69.93 -17.64 -31.52
C MET A 517 -71.03 -17.46 -32.56
N TRP A 518 -70.93 -18.14 -33.71
CA TRP A 518 -71.93 -18.03 -34.78
C TRP A 518 -73.31 -18.50 -34.35
N LYS A 519 -73.38 -19.62 -33.61
CA LYS A 519 -74.66 -20.14 -33.07
C LYS A 519 -75.32 -19.11 -32.15
N THR A 520 -74.56 -18.39 -31.33
CA THR A 520 -75.07 -17.39 -30.39
C THR A 520 -75.57 -16.13 -31.10
N ILE A 521 -74.76 -15.54 -31.99
CA ILE A 521 -75.12 -14.26 -32.63
C ILE A 521 -76.27 -14.40 -33.65
N LEU A 522 -76.36 -15.53 -34.35
CA LEU A 522 -77.48 -15.82 -35.27
C LEU A 522 -78.78 -16.14 -34.53
N ALA A 523 -78.71 -16.57 -33.26
CA ALA A 523 -79.87 -16.70 -32.40
C ALA A 523 -80.34 -15.34 -31.82
N GLY A 524 -79.74 -14.22 -32.24
CA GLY A 524 -80.04 -12.87 -31.74
C GLY A 524 -79.39 -12.53 -30.39
N GLN A 525 -78.46 -13.37 -29.90
CA GLN A 525 -77.83 -13.19 -28.59
C GLN A 525 -76.42 -12.59 -28.71
N THR A 526 -75.97 -11.86 -27.69
CA THR A 526 -74.60 -11.34 -27.65
C THR A 526 -73.63 -12.44 -27.24
N TRP A 527 -72.56 -12.63 -28.01
CA TRP A 527 -71.49 -13.56 -27.69
C TRP A 527 -70.30 -12.84 -27.05
N ARG A 528 -69.65 -13.49 -26.07
CA ARG A 528 -68.44 -13.01 -25.40
C ARG A 528 -67.41 -14.13 -25.34
N GLY A 529 -66.17 -13.84 -25.69
CA GLY A 529 -65.06 -14.78 -25.59
C GLY A 529 -63.73 -14.18 -26.00
N GLU A 530 -62.70 -15.02 -26.06
CA GLU A 530 -61.33 -14.59 -26.35
C GLU A 530 -60.83 -15.23 -27.65
N PHE A 531 -60.12 -14.43 -28.46
CA PHE A 531 -59.45 -14.88 -29.67
C PHE A 531 -57.94 -14.68 -29.54
N ILE A 532 -57.20 -15.63 -30.07
CA ILE A 532 -55.76 -15.52 -30.31
C ILE A 532 -55.65 -15.22 -31.79
N ASN A 533 -55.37 -13.96 -32.12
CA ASN A 533 -55.32 -13.49 -33.49
C ASN A 533 -53.88 -13.17 -33.90
N ARG A 534 -53.67 -13.14 -35.21
CA ARG A 534 -52.38 -12.83 -35.81
C ARG A 534 -52.50 -11.49 -36.52
N ARG A 535 -51.61 -10.57 -36.19
CA ARG A 535 -51.45 -9.29 -36.87
C ARG A 535 -50.88 -9.52 -38.27
N ARG A 536 -50.94 -8.50 -39.13
CA ARG A 536 -50.45 -8.57 -40.53
C ARG A 536 -48.97 -8.95 -40.64
N ASP A 537 -48.14 -8.53 -39.71
CA ASP A 537 -46.70 -8.83 -39.66
C ASP A 537 -46.38 -10.26 -39.17
N GLY A 538 -47.41 -11.02 -38.80
CA GLY A 538 -47.29 -12.38 -38.27
C GLY A 538 -47.23 -12.47 -36.75
N SER A 539 -47.10 -11.35 -36.03
CA SER A 539 -47.10 -11.33 -34.56
C SER A 539 -48.46 -11.73 -34.01
N ILE A 540 -48.47 -12.40 -32.86
CA ILE A 540 -49.69 -12.92 -32.25
C ILE A 540 -50.11 -11.99 -31.13
N PHE A 541 -51.41 -11.74 -31.02
CA PHE A 541 -51.99 -10.96 -29.93
C PHE A 541 -53.26 -11.62 -29.43
N GLN A 542 -53.61 -11.31 -28.18
CA GLN A 542 -54.83 -11.83 -27.55
C GLN A 542 -55.85 -10.71 -27.43
N GLU A 543 -57.04 -10.97 -27.95
CA GLU A 543 -58.16 -10.04 -27.85
C GLU A 543 -59.31 -10.70 -27.08
N ARG A 544 -59.95 -9.90 -26.24
CA ARG A 544 -61.25 -10.23 -25.66
C ARG A 544 -62.33 -9.53 -26.48
N ALA A 545 -63.28 -10.29 -27.00
CA ALA A 545 -64.29 -9.80 -27.93
C ALA A 545 -65.71 -9.97 -27.38
N GLN A 546 -66.54 -8.96 -27.60
CA GLN A 546 -67.98 -9.02 -27.46
C GLN A 546 -68.62 -8.71 -28.82
N ILE A 547 -69.48 -9.60 -29.31
CA ILE A 547 -70.12 -9.48 -30.62
C ILE A 547 -71.63 -9.51 -30.44
N ALA A 548 -72.31 -8.47 -30.92
CA ALA A 548 -73.74 -8.29 -30.79
C ALA A 548 -74.40 -8.05 -32.15
N PRO A 549 -75.59 -8.64 -32.41
CA PRO A 549 -76.40 -8.27 -33.56
C PRO A 549 -76.98 -6.85 -33.41
N ILE A 550 -76.99 -6.11 -34.50
CA ILE A 550 -77.74 -4.86 -34.66
C ILE A 550 -79.02 -5.21 -35.41
N CYS A 551 -80.16 -4.89 -34.82
CA CYS A 551 -81.46 -5.10 -35.46
C CYS A 551 -82.01 -3.79 -36.01
N ASP A 552 -82.82 -3.90 -37.06
CA ASP A 552 -83.69 -2.80 -37.49
C ASP A 552 -84.91 -2.65 -36.56
N GLU A 553 -85.77 -1.68 -36.86
CA GLU A 553 -87.00 -1.38 -36.10
C GLU A 553 -88.00 -2.56 -36.10
N GLY A 554 -87.88 -3.51 -37.03
CA GLY A 554 -88.70 -4.72 -37.11
C GLY A 554 -88.17 -5.92 -36.32
N GLY A 555 -87.00 -5.76 -35.66
CA GLY A 555 -86.35 -6.82 -34.89
C GLY A 555 -85.56 -7.82 -35.75
N ALA A 556 -85.42 -7.57 -37.06
CA ALA A 556 -84.57 -8.37 -37.93
C ALA A 556 -83.11 -7.92 -37.79
N ILE A 557 -82.19 -8.87 -37.67
CA ILE A 557 -80.76 -8.57 -37.62
C ILE A 557 -80.33 -8.01 -38.99
N THR A 558 -79.61 -6.89 -38.99
CA THR A 558 -79.07 -6.24 -40.20
C THR A 558 -77.55 -6.26 -40.26
N HIS A 559 -76.87 -6.12 -39.10
CA HIS A 559 -75.42 -6.07 -39.00
C HIS A 559 -74.95 -6.74 -37.71
N PHE A 560 -73.65 -6.99 -37.58
CA PHE A 560 -73.03 -7.34 -36.31
C PHE A 560 -72.00 -6.30 -35.91
N VAL A 561 -72.01 -5.87 -34.65
CA VAL A 561 -70.96 -5.04 -34.08
C VAL A 561 -70.12 -5.86 -33.11
N ALA A 562 -68.82 -5.83 -33.33
CA ALA A 562 -67.83 -6.44 -32.46
C ALA A 562 -67.01 -5.34 -31.78
N ILE A 563 -66.98 -5.35 -30.44
CA ILE A 563 -66.08 -4.54 -29.63
C ILE A 563 -65.04 -5.50 -29.05
N LYS A 564 -63.77 -5.20 -29.30
CA LYS A 564 -62.63 -6.08 -29.05
C LYS A 564 -61.54 -5.31 -28.32
N GLU A 565 -61.06 -5.83 -27.21
CA GLU A 565 -60.00 -5.20 -26.42
C GLU A 565 -58.74 -6.04 -26.54
N ASP A 566 -57.63 -5.41 -26.98
CA ASP A 566 -56.32 -6.05 -26.90
C ASP A 566 -55.88 -6.06 -25.44
N ILE A 567 -55.82 -7.25 -24.86
CA ILE A 567 -55.45 -7.44 -23.46
C ILE A 567 -53.97 -7.81 -23.32
N SER A 568 -53.17 -7.70 -24.38
CA SER A 568 -51.75 -8.07 -24.38
C SER A 568 -50.94 -7.22 -23.40
N ASP A 569 -51.14 -5.89 -23.35
CA ASP A 569 -50.43 -4.99 -22.42
C ASP A 569 -50.92 -5.11 -20.97
N MET A 570 -52.22 -5.33 -20.77
CA MET A 570 -52.80 -5.59 -19.44
C MET A 570 -52.22 -6.90 -18.87
N LYS A 571 -52.19 -7.96 -19.69
CA LYS A 571 -51.51 -9.22 -19.33
C LYS A 571 -50.02 -8.98 -19.12
N ALA A 572 -49.34 -8.19 -19.97
CA ALA A 572 -47.93 -7.86 -19.77
C ALA A 572 -47.66 -7.00 -18.53
N MET A 573 -48.60 -6.17 -18.07
CA MET A 573 -48.47 -5.36 -16.85
C MET A 573 -48.77 -6.18 -15.60
N ILE A 574 -49.76 -7.08 -15.66
CA ILE A 574 -49.97 -8.11 -14.64
C ILE A 574 -48.75 -9.02 -14.57
N ASP A 575 -48.19 -9.41 -15.73
CA ASP A 575 -46.97 -10.19 -15.83
C ASP A 575 -45.77 -9.38 -15.32
N ARG A 576 -45.66 -8.06 -15.56
CA ARG A 576 -44.61 -7.19 -14.98
C ARG A 576 -44.79 -6.97 -13.49
N LEU A 577 -46.02 -6.94 -12.97
CA LEU A 577 -46.29 -6.86 -11.55
C LEU A 577 -45.93 -8.19 -10.88
N HIS A 578 -46.33 -9.32 -11.48
CA HIS A 578 -45.87 -10.64 -11.08
C HIS A 578 -44.36 -10.78 -11.24
N GLU A 579 -43.74 -10.18 -12.26
CA GLU A 579 -42.30 -10.17 -12.48
C GLU A 579 -41.60 -9.27 -11.47
N SER A 580 -42.19 -8.14 -11.07
CA SER A 580 -41.66 -7.26 -10.03
C SER A 580 -41.82 -7.88 -8.64
N GLU A 581 -42.95 -8.56 -8.37
CA GLU A 581 -43.17 -9.31 -7.14
C GLU A 581 -42.25 -10.54 -7.10
N ALA A 582 -42.13 -11.27 -8.21
CA ALA A 582 -41.17 -12.36 -8.35
C ALA A 582 -39.74 -11.87 -8.25
N ARG A 583 -39.40 -10.70 -8.81
CA ARG A 583 -38.08 -10.07 -8.71
C ARG A 583 -37.80 -9.62 -7.28
N PHE A 584 -38.77 -9.05 -6.57
CA PHE A 584 -38.65 -8.74 -5.15
C PHE A 584 -38.47 -10.02 -4.31
N ARG A 585 -39.30 -11.05 -4.53
CA ARG A 585 -39.16 -12.36 -3.86
C ARG A 585 -37.84 -13.05 -4.21
N SER A 586 -37.34 -12.89 -5.44
CA SER A 586 -36.04 -13.41 -5.86
C SER A 586 -34.88 -12.61 -5.25
N VAL A 587 -34.97 -11.28 -5.14
CA VAL A 587 -33.97 -10.46 -4.45
C VAL A 587 -33.92 -10.83 -2.98
N VAL A 588 -35.06 -10.81 -2.28
CA VAL A 588 -35.16 -11.18 -0.86
C VAL A 588 -34.79 -12.65 -0.61
N GLY A 589 -35.11 -13.54 -1.56
CA GLY A 589 -34.74 -14.95 -1.52
C GLY A 589 -33.26 -15.22 -1.85
N ALA A 590 -32.62 -14.36 -2.63
CA ALA A 590 -31.19 -14.43 -2.95
C ALA A 590 -30.31 -13.69 -1.92
N MET A 591 -30.89 -12.93 -1.00
CA MET A 591 -30.15 -12.35 0.13
C MET A 591 -29.54 -13.47 0.97
N ALA A 592 -28.25 -13.38 1.25
CA ALA A 592 -27.56 -14.31 2.13
C ALA A 592 -27.84 -14.02 3.62
N GLU A 593 -28.35 -12.83 3.95
CA GLU A 593 -28.75 -12.45 5.30
C GLU A 593 -30.18 -12.91 5.60
N GLY A 594 -30.38 -13.44 6.81
CA GLY A 594 -31.69 -13.78 7.32
C GLY A 594 -32.50 -12.51 7.57
N LEU A 595 -33.70 -12.45 7.00
CA LEU A 595 -34.60 -11.32 7.11
C LEU A 595 -35.93 -11.81 7.67
N THR A 596 -36.37 -11.21 8.76
CA THR A 596 -37.66 -11.48 9.41
C THR A 596 -38.43 -10.19 9.68
N LEU A 597 -39.74 -10.24 9.46
CA LEU A 597 -40.66 -9.16 9.79
C LEU A 597 -41.49 -9.56 11.00
N HIS A 598 -41.62 -8.66 11.97
CA HIS A 598 -42.31 -8.89 13.24
C HIS A 598 -43.51 -7.97 13.40
N ASP A 599 -44.60 -8.49 13.95
CA ASP A 599 -45.75 -7.70 14.37
C ASP A 599 -45.54 -7.04 15.75
N ALA A 600 -46.52 -6.26 16.21
CA ALA A 600 -46.47 -5.56 17.49
C ALA A 600 -46.35 -6.48 18.72
N SER A 601 -46.67 -7.77 18.57
CA SER A 601 -46.54 -8.78 19.63
C SER A 601 -45.20 -9.52 19.60
N GLY A 602 -44.35 -9.27 18.61
CA GLY A 602 -43.09 -9.98 18.37
C GLY A 602 -43.25 -11.33 17.67
N ALA A 603 -44.39 -11.58 17.02
CA ALA A 603 -44.60 -12.75 16.19
C ALA A 603 -44.00 -12.53 14.79
N ILE A 604 -43.35 -13.56 14.24
CA ILE A 604 -42.76 -13.50 12.90
C ILE A 604 -43.87 -13.64 11.87
N ILE A 605 -44.10 -12.59 11.06
CA ILE A 605 -45.12 -12.59 9.99
C ILE A 605 -44.50 -12.88 8.62
N PHE A 606 -43.19 -12.67 8.47
CA PHE A 606 -42.44 -12.99 7.25
C PHE A 606 -41.01 -13.43 7.59
N ALA A 607 -40.49 -14.40 6.84
CA ALA A 607 -39.09 -14.84 6.87
C ALA A 607 -38.64 -15.17 5.45
N ASN A 608 -37.41 -14.81 5.08
CA ASN A 608 -36.81 -15.22 3.80
C ASN A 608 -36.11 -16.58 3.89
N ALA A 609 -35.69 -17.14 2.75
CA ALA A 609 -35.05 -18.46 2.69
C ALA A 609 -33.73 -18.53 3.50
N ALA A 610 -32.97 -17.43 3.56
CA ALA A 610 -31.77 -17.37 4.39
C ALA A 610 -32.11 -17.43 5.89
N ALA A 611 -33.21 -16.81 6.35
CA ALA A 611 -33.66 -16.94 7.72
C ALA A 611 -34.05 -18.38 8.06
N GLU A 612 -34.72 -19.10 7.15
CA GLU A 612 -35.04 -20.52 7.32
C GLU A 612 -33.77 -21.38 7.45
N GLY A 613 -32.78 -21.14 6.58
CA GLY A 613 -31.50 -21.87 6.60
C GLY A 613 -30.66 -21.58 7.85
N ILE A 614 -30.53 -20.31 8.24
CA ILE A 614 -29.74 -19.89 9.41
C ILE A 614 -30.38 -20.37 10.71
N LEU A 615 -31.71 -20.31 10.83
CA LEU A 615 -32.42 -20.72 12.05
C LEU A 615 -32.79 -22.21 12.08
N GLY A 616 -32.64 -22.93 10.95
CA GLY A 616 -32.93 -24.35 10.84
C GLY A 616 -34.43 -24.69 10.99
N LEU A 617 -35.31 -23.75 10.65
CA LEU A 617 -36.76 -23.86 10.79
C LEU A 617 -37.43 -23.42 9.50
N THR A 618 -38.52 -24.09 9.13
CA THR A 618 -39.35 -23.68 7.99
C THR A 618 -40.10 -22.37 8.29
N ALA A 619 -40.50 -21.64 7.25
CA ALA A 619 -41.25 -20.41 7.38
C ALA A 619 -42.59 -20.62 8.12
N SER A 620 -43.20 -21.81 8.03
CA SER A 620 -44.36 -22.18 8.83
C SER A 620 -44.04 -22.27 10.32
N GLU A 621 -42.96 -22.97 10.69
CA GLU A 621 -42.55 -23.11 12.09
C GLU A 621 -42.06 -21.79 12.67
N LEU A 622 -41.40 -20.94 11.87
CA LEU A 622 -41.00 -19.60 12.29
C LEU A 622 -42.20 -18.71 12.61
N ARG A 623 -43.29 -18.81 11.83
CA ARG A 623 -44.55 -18.05 12.08
C ARG A 623 -45.28 -18.49 13.34
N GLU A 624 -45.06 -19.71 13.80
CA GLU A 624 -45.64 -20.23 15.04
C GLU A 624 -44.86 -19.77 16.29
N ARG A 625 -43.65 -19.22 16.10
CA ARG A 625 -42.80 -18.73 17.19
C ARG A 625 -42.91 -17.23 17.39
N ASN A 626 -42.73 -16.83 18.64
CA ASN A 626 -42.72 -15.45 19.05
C ASN A 626 -41.43 -15.12 19.82
N VAL A 627 -40.71 -14.11 19.31
CA VAL A 627 -39.38 -13.75 19.82
C VAL A 627 -39.44 -13.12 21.23
N LEU A 628 -40.59 -12.59 21.62
CA LEU A 628 -40.81 -11.94 22.91
C LEU A 628 -41.44 -12.84 23.97
N LYS A 629 -41.98 -14.02 23.59
CA LYS A 629 -42.61 -14.97 24.52
C LYS A 629 -41.67 -16.05 25.08
N GLY A 630 -40.37 -15.96 24.76
CA GLY A 630 -39.37 -16.89 25.28
C GLY A 630 -39.24 -18.19 24.48
N ASP A 631 -39.85 -18.27 23.29
CA ASP A 631 -39.68 -19.39 22.35
C ASP A 631 -38.24 -19.49 21.80
N TRP A 632 -37.48 -18.42 22.01
CA TRP A 632 -36.08 -18.28 21.66
C TRP A 632 -35.30 -17.99 22.93
N GLN A 633 -34.22 -18.74 23.15
CA GLN A 633 -33.30 -18.54 24.28
C GLN A 633 -31.96 -18.01 23.76
N PRO A 634 -31.92 -16.74 23.28
CA PRO A 634 -30.68 -16.17 22.77
C PRO A 634 -29.67 -16.02 23.90
N LEU A 635 -28.41 -16.31 23.59
CA LEU A 635 -27.27 -16.23 24.49
C LEU A 635 -26.43 -14.99 24.17
N ARG A 636 -25.87 -14.36 25.19
CA ARG A 636 -24.80 -13.38 25.07
C ARG A 636 -23.48 -14.09 24.79
N GLU A 637 -22.45 -13.34 24.40
CA GLU A 637 -21.12 -13.87 24.11
C GLU A 637 -20.46 -14.59 25.29
N ASP A 638 -20.83 -14.24 26.53
CA ASP A 638 -20.36 -14.87 27.77
C ASP A 638 -21.12 -16.16 28.13
N GLY A 639 -22.10 -16.57 27.31
CA GLY A 639 -22.93 -17.75 27.54
C GLY A 639 -24.13 -17.51 28.47
N SER A 640 -24.34 -16.29 28.97
CA SER A 640 -25.55 -15.93 29.73
C SER A 640 -26.75 -15.70 28.81
N LEU A 641 -27.98 -15.88 29.31
CA LEU A 641 -29.19 -15.60 28.53
C LEU A 641 -29.34 -14.09 28.28
N LEU A 642 -29.64 -13.71 27.03
CA LEU A 642 -29.97 -12.35 26.65
C LEU A 642 -31.41 -12.03 27.09
N PRO A 643 -31.63 -11.07 28.01
CA PRO A 643 -32.97 -10.75 28.50
C PRO A 643 -33.89 -10.24 27.39
N THR A 644 -35.20 -10.52 27.48
CA THR A 644 -36.20 -10.07 26.50
C THR A 644 -36.20 -8.55 26.30
N ALA A 645 -35.95 -7.78 27.36
CA ALA A 645 -35.88 -6.31 27.31
C ALA A 645 -34.72 -5.80 26.44
N ASP A 646 -33.64 -6.58 26.33
CA ASP A 646 -32.45 -6.22 25.56
C ASP A 646 -32.50 -6.76 24.11
N LEU A 647 -33.57 -7.46 23.74
CA LEU A 647 -33.70 -7.99 22.38
C LEU A 647 -33.85 -6.83 21.39
N PRO A 648 -33.10 -6.85 20.26
CA PRO A 648 -33.19 -5.81 19.24
C PRO A 648 -34.63 -5.54 18.77
N VAL A 649 -35.42 -6.61 18.61
CA VAL A 649 -36.83 -6.51 18.20
C VAL A 649 -37.71 -5.88 19.29
N GLN A 650 -37.45 -6.12 20.57
CA GLN A 650 -38.19 -5.51 21.68
C GLN A 650 -37.93 -4.01 21.76
N ILE A 651 -36.68 -3.61 21.57
CA ILE A 651 -36.30 -2.18 21.56
C ILE A 651 -36.88 -1.49 20.32
N ALA A 652 -36.82 -2.13 19.15
CA ALA A 652 -37.39 -1.59 17.93
C ALA A 652 -38.92 -1.42 18.00
N LEU A 653 -39.65 -2.39 18.58
CA LEU A 653 -41.12 -2.30 18.73
C LEU A 653 -41.54 -1.39 19.89
N GLY A 654 -40.86 -1.47 21.04
CA GLY A 654 -41.24 -0.77 22.27
C GLY A 654 -40.74 0.67 22.35
N GLU A 655 -39.46 0.91 22.06
CA GLU A 655 -38.84 2.24 22.10
C GLU A 655 -38.93 2.97 20.75
N ARG A 656 -39.36 2.29 19.68
CA ARG A 656 -39.29 2.80 18.29
C ARG A 656 -37.91 3.28 17.89
N ARG A 657 -36.89 2.53 18.31
CA ARG A 657 -35.49 2.86 18.10
C ARG A 657 -34.80 1.79 17.27
N GLU A 658 -34.08 2.21 16.26
CA GLU A 658 -33.20 1.33 15.52
C GLU A 658 -32.06 0.81 16.41
N VAL A 659 -31.82 -0.49 16.36
CA VAL A 659 -30.74 -1.17 17.06
C VAL A 659 -29.91 -1.93 16.04
N ARG A 660 -28.59 -1.68 16.04
CA ARG A 660 -27.65 -2.35 15.13
C ARG A 660 -26.53 -3.02 15.90
N GLY A 661 -26.01 -4.10 15.34
CA GLY A 661 -24.76 -4.73 15.76
C GLY A 661 -24.86 -5.58 17.02
N VAL A 662 -26.04 -6.09 17.37
CA VAL A 662 -26.20 -6.93 18.56
C VAL A 662 -25.80 -8.36 18.21
N VAL A 663 -24.79 -8.88 18.89
CA VAL A 663 -24.35 -10.28 18.71
C VAL A 663 -25.04 -11.17 19.73
N CYS A 664 -25.69 -12.24 19.27
CA CYS A 664 -26.25 -13.26 20.15
C CYS A 664 -26.14 -14.66 19.54
N GLY A 665 -26.04 -15.66 20.41
CA GLY A 665 -26.07 -17.07 20.05
C GLY A 665 -27.50 -17.61 20.05
N ILE A 666 -27.94 -18.28 18.99
CA ILE A 666 -29.25 -18.93 18.91
C ILE A 666 -29.03 -20.42 18.64
N ALA A 667 -29.65 -21.27 19.46
CA ALA A 667 -29.64 -22.71 19.24
C ALA A 667 -30.68 -23.08 18.17
N GLN A 668 -30.22 -23.81 17.15
CA GLN A 668 -31.08 -24.47 16.16
C GLN A 668 -31.79 -25.69 16.79
N PRO A 669 -32.89 -26.18 16.19
CA PRO A 669 -33.61 -27.35 16.70
C PRO A 669 -32.79 -28.64 16.79
N ASP A 670 -31.73 -28.75 15.98
CA ASP A 670 -30.77 -29.87 15.99
C ASP A 670 -29.73 -29.78 17.12
N GLY A 671 -29.76 -28.70 17.92
CA GLY A 671 -28.85 -28.42 19.02
C GLY A 671 -27.61 -27.61 18.62
N ASN A 672 -27.43 -27.27 17.35
CA ASN A 672 -26.29 -26.46 16.91
C ASN A 672 -26.46 -24.99 17.29
N LEU A 673 -25.42 -24.41 17.90
CA LEU A 673 -25.41 -22.99 18.26
C LEU A 673 -24.93 -22.15 17.07
N ARG A 674 -25.72 -21.15 16.69
CA ARG A 674 -25.40 -20.16 15.66
C ARG A 674 -25.18 -18.79 16.27
N TRP A 675 -24.04 -18.17 15.98
CA TRP A 675 -23.78 -16.79 16.37
C TRP A 675 -24.29 -15.84 15.30
N LEU A 676 -25.21 -14.96 15.68
CA LEU A 676 -25.87 -14.04 14.77
C LEU A 676 -25.50 -12.60 15.10
N LEU A 677 -25.22 -11.81 14.06
CA LEU A 677 -25.17 -10.35 14.15
C LEU A 677 -26.53 -9.79 13.76
N VAL A 678 -27.28 -9.29 14.73
CA VAL A 678 -28.68 -8.89 14.60
C VAL A 678 -28.83 -7.37 14.56
N ASN A 679 -29.58 -6.90 13.58
CA ASN A 679 -30.08 -5.53 13.50
C ASN A 679 -31.61 -5.55 13.51
N ALA A 680 -32.23 -4.56 14.14
CA ALA A 680 -33.68 -4.38 14.14
C ALA A 680 -34.05 -2.91 13.91
N VAL A 681 -34.98 -2.68 12.99
CA VAL A 681 -35.44 -1.35 12.58
C VAL A 681 -36.97 -1.31 12.65
N PRO A 682 -37.58 -0.31 13.29
CA PRO A 682 -39.03 -0.11 13.21
C PRO A 682 -39.42 0.31 11.79
N LEU A 683 -40.51 -0.25 11.27
CA LEU A 683 -41.07 0.15 9.98
C LEU A 683 -42.33 1.01 10.18
N ASP A 684 -42.29 2.23 9.65
CA ASP A 684 -43.43 3.15 9.64
C ASP A 684 -44.14 3.05 8.29
N GLY A 685 -45.32 2.40 8.25
CA GLY A 685 -46.08 2.22 7.02
C GLY A 685 -47.42 1.47 7.12
N GLY A 686 -47.81 0.97 8.29
CA GLY A 686 -49.10 0.30 8.52
C GLY A 686 -49.80 0.76 9.81
N GLU A 687 -51.08 0.40 9.98
CA GLU A 687 -51.88 0.74 11.17
C GLU A 687 -51.32 0.13 12.48
N THR A 688 -50.44 -0.87 12.38
CA THR A 688 -49.81 -1.55 13.52
C THR A 688 -48.27 -1.38 13.51
N PRO A 689 -47.63 -1.22 14.69
CA PRO A 689 -46.17 -1.20 14.79
C PRO A 689 -45.57 -2.51 14.27
N THR A 690 -44.61 -2.42 13.36
CA THR A 690 -43.87 -3.58 12.84
C THR A 690 -42.38 -3.32 12.91
N ALA A 691 -41.59 -4.38 13.02
CA ALA A 691 -40.13 -4.28 13.03
C ALA A 691 -39.52 -5.23 12.00
N LEU A 692 -38.55 -4.72 11.25
CA LEU A 692 -37.69 -5.49 10.37
C LEU A 692 -36.45 -5.91 11.15
N THR A 693 -36.18 -7.21 11.23
CA THR A 693 -34.95 -7.75 11.79
C THR A 693 -34.14 -8.42 10.70
N THR A 694 -32.89 -8.02 10.55
CA THR A 694 -31.90 -8.66 9.67
C THR A 694 -30.81 -9.28 10.52
N PHE A 695 -30.35 -10.47 10.16
CA PHE A 695 -29.27 -11.14 10.86
C PHE A 695 -28.36 -11.92 9.91
N SER A 696 -27.05 -11.83 10.15
CA SER A 696 -26.04 -12.63 9.44
C SER A 696 -25.47 -13.69 10.37
N ASP A 697 -25.24 -14.89 9.83
CA ASP A 697 -24.51 -15.95 10.53
C ASP A 697 -23.02 -15.60 10.56
N ILE A 698 -22.52 -15.28 11.75
CA ILE A 698 -21.11 -15.02 12.02
C ILE A 698 -20.43 -16.20 12.73
N THR A 699 -21.05 -17.38 12.75
CA THR A 699 -20.51 -18.59 13.40
C THR A 699 -19.15 -18.96 12.84
N GLU A 700 -18.99 -19.04 11.52
CA GLU A 700 -17.69 -19.32 10.90
C GLU A 700 -16.67 -18.23 11.24
N ARG A 701 -17.08 -16.96 11.27
CA ARG A 701 -16.20 -15.85 11.65
C ARG A 701 -15.76 -15.94 13.12
N LYS A 702 -16.67 -16.27 14.04
CA LYS A 702 -16.36 -16.46 15.47
C LYS A 702 -15.50 -17.70 15.69
N LEU A 703 -15.79 -18.81 15.02
CA LEU A 703 -14.96 -20.03 15.05
C LEU A 703 -13.58 -19.77 14.44
N ALA A 704 -13.50 -19.02 13.34
CA ALA A 704 -12.24 -18.63 12.72
C ALA A 704 -11.45 -17.67 13.63
N GLN A 705 -12.10 -16.73 14.30
CA GLN A 705 -11.47 -15.85 15.27
C GLN A 705 -10.93 -16.63 16.47
N GLN A 706 -11.73 -17.53 17.05
CA GLN A 706 -11.28 -18.44 18.11
C GLN A 706 -10.14 -19.36 17.64
N ARG A 707 -10.17 -19.78 16.37
CA ARG A 707 -9.11 -20.60 15.79
C ARG A 707 -7.83 -19.80 15.55
N VAL A 708 -7.93 -18.56 15.09
CA VAL A 708 -6.79 -17.63 14.97
C VAL A 708 -6.20 -17.34 16.33
N GLU A 709 -7.03 -17.07 17.34
CA GLU A 709 -6.58 -16.86 18.72
C GLU A 709 -5.93 -18.12 19.31
N PHE A 710 -6.52 -19.29 19.05
CA PHE A 710 -5.92 -20.57 19.42
C PHE A 710 -4.57 -20.79 18.72
N LEU A 711 -4.46 -20.56 17.40
CA LEU A 711 -3.24 -20.72 16.60
C LEU A 711 -2.17 -19.67 16.92
N ALA A 712 -2.58 -18.48 17.35
CA ALA A 712 -1.68 -17.44 17.83
C ALA A 712 -0.95 -17.88 19.11
N HIS A 713 -1.53 -18.82 19.87
CA HIS A 713 -0.98 -19.29 21.15
C HIS A 713 -0.61 -20.79 21.18
N HIS A 714 -0.95 -21.58 20.16
CA HIS A 714 -0.71 -23.03 20.11
C HIS A 714 -0.16 -23.51 18.77
N ASP A 715 0.65 -24.56 18.80
CA ASP A 715 1.12 -25.30 17.63
C ASP A 715 -0.03 -26.07 16.96
N PRO A 716 -0.25 -25.94 15.64
CA PRO A 716 -1.40 -26.53 14.94
C PRO A 716 -1.41 -28.05 14.93
N LEU A 717 -0.24 -28.69 14.90
CA LEU A 717 -0.12 -30.15 14.80
C LEU A 717 -0.30 -30.83 16.16
N THR A 718 0.43 -30.37 17.18
CA THR A 718 0.47 -30.99 18.50
C THR A 718 -0.53 -30.41 19.49
N ARG A 719 -1.11 -29.23 19.19
CA ARG A 719 -1.95 -28.43 20.09
C ARG A 719 -1.27 -28.03 21.40
N LEU A 720 0.06 -28.07 21.45
CA LEU A 720 0.83 -27.55 22.57
C LEU A 720 0.93 -26.02 22.49
N PRO A 721 1.12 -25.33 23.63
CA PRO A 721 1.59 -23.95 23.65
C PRO A 721 2.71 -23.70 22.64
N ASN A 722 2.60 -22.62 21.88
CA ASN A 722 3.67 -22.14 21.00
C ASN A 722 4.61 -21.19 21.76
N ARG A 723 5.60 -20.62 21.07
CA ARG A 723 6.58 -19.70 21.68
C ARG A 723 5.96 -18.50 22.40
N ILE A 724 4.83 -17.97 21.91
CA ILE A 724 4.14 -16.81 22.51
C ILE A 724 3.54 -17.21 23.86
N LEU A 725 2.76 -18.29 23.90
CA LEU A 725 2.15 -18.77 25.15
C LEU A 725 3.19 -19.31 26.13
N LEU A 726 4.27 -19.93 25.65
CA LEU A 726 5.39 -20.36 26.48
C LEU A 726 6.03 -19.18 27.22
N ARG A 727 6.31 -18.06 26.53
CA ARG A 727 6.87 -16.86 27.16
C ARG A 727 5.97 -16.34 28.27
N ASP A 728 4.66 -16.23 28.03
CA ASP A 728 3.68 -15.83 29.04
C ASP A 728 3.71 -16.75 30.26
N ARG A 729 3.80 -18.08 30.06
CA ARG A 729 3.91 -19.05 31.16
C ARG A 729 5.22 -18.91 31.94
N VAL A 730 6.34 -18.65 31.27
CA VAL A 730 7.62 -18.40 31.96
C VAL A 730 7.61 -17.07 32.71
N ASP A 731 7.00 -16.02 32.16
CA ASP A 731 6.85 -14.75 32.87
C ASP A 731 5.99 -14.90 34.13
N GLN A 732 4.91 -15.70 34.06
CA GLN A 732 4.10 -16.06 35.23
C GLN A 732 4.92 -16.87 36.26
N ALA A 733 5.67 -17.88 35.81
CA ALA A 733 6.53 -18.70 36.67
C ALA A 733 7.61 -17.84 37.35
N ARG A 734 8.21 -16.90 36.63
CA ARG A 734 9.17 -15.91 37.14
C ARG A 734 8.56 -15.01 38.20
N ALA A 735 7.37 -14.45 37.95
CA ALA A 735 6.68 -13.61 38.91
C ALA A 735 6.36 -14.39 40.21
N LEU A 736 5.94 -15.65 40.08
CA LEU A 736 5.68 -16.53 41.21
C LEU A 736 6.96 -16.90 41.97
N ALA A 737 8.02 -17.27 41.25
CA ALA A 737 9.33 -17.59 41.80
C ALA A 737 9.95 -16.41 42.56
N GLY A 738 9.83 -15.19 42.01
CA GLY A 738 10.28 -13.97 42.68
C GLY A 738 9.54 -13.69 44.00
N ARG A 739 8.25 -14.05 44.08
CA ARG A 739 7.44 -13.86 45.30
C ARG A 739 7.66 -14.94 46.35
N LEU A 740 7.82 -16.19 45.93
CA LEU A 740 7.95 -17.36 46.82
C LEU A 740 9.41 -17.74 47.10
N HIS A 741 10.37 -17.05 46.49
CA HIS A 741 11.79 -17.43 46.49
C HIS A 741 12.02 -18.88 46.07
N SER A 742 11.19 -19.38 45.14
CA SER A 742 11.31 -20.71 44.56
C SER A 742 12.10 -20.68 43.24
N ARG A 743 12.49 -21.85 42.74
CA ARG A 743 13.16 -22.01 41.44
C ARG A 743 12.23 -22.70 40.45
N PHE A 744 12.52 -22.56 39.17
CA PHE A 744 11.95 -23.38 38.12
C PHE A 744 13.02 -23.73 37.10
N ALA A 745 12.79 -24.77 36.31
CA ALA A 745 13.71 -25.21 35.28
C ALA A 745 13.07 -25.11 33.89
N LEU A 746 13.88 -24.75 32.90
CA LEU A 746 13.53 -24.79 31.50
C LEU A 746 14.37 -25.89 30.83
N LEU A 747 13.69 -26.87 30.24
CA LEU A 747 14.31 -27.96 29.50
C LEU A 747 14.01 -27.74 28.01
N PHE A 748 15.05 -27.64 27.19
CA PHE A 748 14.95 -27.64 25.73
C PHE A 748 15.18 -29.07 25.24
N LEU A 749 14.27 -29.60 24.43
CA LEU A 749 14.33 -30.95 23.90
C LEU A 749 14.29 -30.92 22.38
N ASP A 750 15.15 -31.71 21.76
CA ASP A 750 15.15 -31.93 20.31
C ASP A 750 15.06 -33.42 20.00
N LEU A 751 14.17 -33.78 19.08
CA LEU A 751 13.92 -35.17 18.71
C LEU A 751 15.03 -35.68 17.77
N ASP A 752 15.85 -36.61 18.26
CA ASP A 752 17.00 -37.09 17.51
C ASP A 752 16.58 -37.82 16.23
N HIS A 753 17.33 -37.58 15.15
CA HIS A 753 17.14 -38.22 13.84
C HIS A 753 15.75 -38.02 13.20
N PHE A 754 14.97 -37.02 13.66
CA PHE A 754 13.64 -36.75 13.10
C PHE A 754 13.67 -36.49 11.59
N LYS A 755 14.66 -35.73 11.11
CA LYS A 755 14.88 -35.50 9.67
C LYS A 755 15.05 -36.83 8.91
N THR A 756 15.90 -37.73 9.39
CA THR A 756 16.11 -39.05 8.77
C THR A 756 14.83 -39.88 8.73
N ILE A 757 13.98 -39.78 9.75
CA ILE A 757 12.68 -40.46 9.79
C ILE A 757 11.74 -39.88 8.73
N ASN A 758 11.65 -38.55 8.60
CA ASN A 758 10.86 -37.89 7.56
C ASN A 758 11.34 -38.26 6.16
N ASP A 759 12.65 -38.24 5.94
CA ASP A 759 13.26 -38.54 4.64
C ASP A 759 13.04 -40.01 4.24
N SER A 760 13.01 -40.92 5.23
CA SER A 760 12.88 -42.37 4.97
C SER A 760 11.44 -42.88 4.93
N LEU A 761 10.55 -42.32 5.75
CA LEU A 761 9.19 -42.82 5.98
C LEU A 761 8.08 -41.81 5.62
N GLY A 762 8.46 -40.59 5.24
CA GLY A 762 7.57 -39.51 4.83
C GLY A 762 7.03 -38.68 6.01
N HIS A 763 6.66 -37.44 5.70
CA HIS A 763 6.09 -36.48 6.66
C HIS A 763 4.86 -36.99 7.45
N PRO A 764 3.91 -37.77 6.89
CA PRO A 764 2.78 -38.27 7.68
C PRO A 764 3.20 -39.15 8.86
N VAL A 765 4.25 -39.96 8.70
CA VAL A 765 4.81 -40.80 9.77
C VAL A 765 5.54 -39.94 10.79
N GLY A 766 6.26 -38.90 10.34
CA GLY A 766 6.88 -37.92 11.24
C GLY A 766 5.87 -37.14 12.07
N ASP A 767 4.79 -36.67 11.47
CA ASP A 767 3.71 -35.97 12.16
C ASP A 767 3.07 -36.86 13.23
N ALA A 768 2.80 -38.12 12.88
CA ALA A 768 2.29 -39.10 13.82
C ALA A 768 3.31 -39.41 14.95
N LEU A 769 4.61 -39.42 14.65
CA LEU A 769 5.68 -39.57 15.64
C LEU A 769 5.70 -38.38 16.61
N LEU A 770 5.61 -37.14 16.11
CA LEU A 770 5.55 -35.94 16.95
C LEU A 770 4.34 -35.97 17.89
N ILE A 771 3.15 -36.33 17.38
CA ILE A 771 1.94 -36.47 18.21
C ILE A 771 2.12 -37.54 19.29
N ALA A 772 2.70 -38.69 18.93
CA ALA A 772 2.94 -39.78 19.87
C ALA A 772 3.98 -39.41 20.94
N SER A 773 5.03 -38.68 20.54
CA SER A 773 6.05 -38.15 21.45
C SER A 773 5.45 -37.15 22.44
N VAL A 774 4.52 -36.30 22.02
CA VAL A 774 3.82 -35.36 22.94
C VAL A 774 3.03 -36.10 24.00
N GLN A 775 2.30 -37.16 23.64
CA GLN A 775 1.57 -37.97 24.62
C GLN A 775 2.52 -38.61 25.64
N ARG A 776 3.68 -39.07 25.18
CA ARG A 776 4.70 -39.66 26.04
C ARG A 776 5.35 -38.64 26.98
N LEU A 777 5.73 -37.47 26.47
CA LEU A 777 6.26 -36.37 27.27
C LEU A 777 5.24 -35.92 28.32
N ARG A 778 3.96 -35.75 27.97
CA ARG A 778 2.90 -35.42 28.94
C ARG A 778 2.78 -36.43 30.07
N SER A 779 2.94 -37.73 29.81
CA SER A 779 2.91 -38.76 30.86
C SER A 779 4.07 -38.66 31.87
N CYS A 780 5.15 -37.96 31.48
CA CYS A 780 6.30 -37.74 32.35
C CYS A 780 6.13 -36.54 33.29
N LEU A 781 5.24 -35.60 32.93
CA LEU A 781 5.09 -34.27 33.55
C LEU A 781 3.88 -34.18 34.48
N ARG A 782 3.88 -33.17 35.36
CA ARG A 782 2.74 -32.82 36.22
C ARG A 782 1.84 -31.81 35.51
N GLU A 783 0.60 -31.67 35.98
CA GLU A 783 -0.35 -30.66 35.47
C GLU A 783 0.15 -29.22 35.67
N SER A 784 0.99 -28.99 36.68
CA SER A 784 1.64 -27.70 36.93
C SER A 784 2.76 -27.38 35.95
N ASP A 785 3.31 -28.37 35.24
CA ASP A 785 4.42 -28.20 34.31
C ASP A 785 3.88 -27.78 32.94
N THR A 786 4.63 -26.98 32.20
CA THR A 786 4.24 -26.55 30.85
C THR A 786 5.05 -27.32 29.82
N LEU A 787 4.39 -27.99 28.87
CA LEU A 787 5.02 -28.55 27.68
C LEU A 787 4.61 -27.71 26.47
N ALA A 788 5.58 -27.25 25.70
CA ALA A 788 5.41 -26.39 24.52
C ALA A 788 6.16 -26.97 23.32
N ARG A 789 5.78 -26.56 22.11
CA ARG A 789 6.51 -26.86 20.87
C ARG A 789 6.85 -25.55 20.16
N LEU A 790 8.13 -25.36 19.84
CA LEU A 790 8.61 -24.12 19.20
C LEU A 790 8.51 -24.17 17.67
N GLY A 791 8.64 -25.36 17.09
CA GLY A 791 8.61 -25.64 15.67
C GLY A 791 9.41 -26.90 15.37
N GLY A 792 9.22 -27.52 14.19
CA GLY A 792 10.00 -28.71 13.80
C GLY A 792 9.96 -29.84 14.84
N ASP A 793 11.13 -30.34 15.23
CA ASP A 793 11.41 -31.36 16.24
C ASP A 793 11.66 -30.81 17.66
N GLU A 794 11.51 -29.50 17.87
CA GLU A 794 11.89 -28.81 19.10
C GLU A 794 10.71 -28.64 20.09
N PHE A 795 10.92 -29.14 21.30
CA PHE A 795 9.98 -29.02 22.43
C PHE A 795 10.64 -28.29 23.61
N VAL A 796 9.83 -27.61 24.40
CA VAL A 796 10.30 -26.95 25.62
C VAL A 796 9.41 -27.36 26.78
N ILE A 797 10.03 -27.69 27.91
CA ILE A 797 9.34 -28.02 29.15
C ILE A 797 9.73 -27.01 30.22
N VAL A 798 8.74 -26.44 30.90
CA VAL A 798 8.93 -25.63 32.11
C VAL A 798 8.49 -26.46 33.31
N VAL A 799 9.46 -26.85 34.14
CA VAL A 799 9.22 -27.59 35.39
C VAL A 799 9.12 -26.58 36.53
N ASN A 800 7.94 -26.48 37.12
CA ASN A 800 7.66 -25.50 38.16
C ASN A 800 7.96 -26.05 39.57
N ASP A 801 8.18 -25.15 40.54
CA ASP A 801 8.41 -25.47 41.96
C ASP A 801 9.58 -26.44 42.19
N VAL A 802 10.75 -26.08 41.64
CA VAL A 802 11.99 -26.85 41.77
C VAL A 802 12.69 -26.46 43.07
N ARG A 803 13.10 -27.47 43.85
CA ARG A 803 13.84 -27.27 45.11
C ARG A 803 15.36 -27.30 44.91
N ASP A 804 15.82 -28.22 44.07
CA ASP A 804 17.23 -28.51 43.78
C ASP A 804 17.41 -29.01 42.34
N ALA A 805 18.65 -28.97 41.83
CA ALA A 805 18.98 -29.47 40.50
C ALA A 805 18.69 -30.98 40.37
N ASP A 806 18.86 -31.75 41.45
CA ASP A 806 18.57 -33.19 41.49
C ASP A 806 17.09 -33.50 41.18
N ALA A 807 16.15 -32.63 41.59
CA ALA A 807 14.74 -32.79 41.24
C ALA A 807 14.49 -32.67 39.73
N VAL A 808 15.22 -31.79 39.07
CA VAL A 808 15.13 -31.59 37.62
C VAL A 808 15.81 -32.74 36.88
N ALA A 809 16.96 -33.19 37.38
CA ALA A 809 17.69 -34.35 36.84
C ALA A 809 16.81 -35.59 36.82
N ARG A 810 16.05 -35.84 37.90
CA ARG A 810 15.07 -36.95 37.96
C ARG A 810 13.96 -36.84 36.91
N VAL A 811 13.50 -35.62 36.60
CA VAL A 811 12.49 -35.41 35.55
C VAL A 811 13.10 -35.64 34.17
N ALA A 812 14.31 -35.13 33.92
CA ALA A 812 15.03 -35.33 32.67
C ALA A 812 15.37 -36.81 32.43
N GLU A 813 15.83 -37.53 33.45
CA GLU A 813 16.12 -38.96 33.40
C GLU A 813 14.85 -39.78 33.14
N LYS A 814 13.74 -39.45 33.82
CA LYS A 814 12.43 -40.07 33.55
C LYS A 814 11.97 -39.86 32.10
N ILE A 815 12.16 -38.65 31.57
CA ILE A 815 11.83 -38.35 30.16
C ILE A 815 12.71 -39.19 29.23
N HIS A 816 14.03 -39.19 29.47
CA HIS A 816 15.00 -39.95 28.68
C HIS A 816 14.70 -41.46 28.65
N GLU A 817 14.42 -42.08 29.80
CA GLU A 817 14.07 -43.50 29.90
C GLU A 817 12.78 -43.83 29.14
N ARG A 818 11.72 -43.03 29.34
CA ARG A 818 10.42 -43.27 28.71
C ARG A 818 10.46 -43.09 27.21
N THR A 819 11.14 -42.05 26.74
CA THR A 819 11.21 -41.71 25.30
C THR A 819 12.11 -42.67 24.52
N SER A 820 13.06 -43.33 25.19
CA SER A 820 13.86 -44.43 24.65
C SER A 820 13.07 -45.74 24.41
N GLU A 821 11.84 -45.86 24.91
CA GLU A 821 10.96 -47.00 24.62
C GLU A 821 10.35 -46.93 23.21
N THR A 822 10.22 -48.07 22.52
CA THR A 822 9.68 -48.10 21.15
C THR A 822 8.20 -47.67 21.09
N LEU A 823 7.88 -46.79 20.14
CA LEU A 823 6.55 -46.27 19.81
C LEU A 823 5.95 -46.99 18.59
N PRO A 824 4.70 -47.48 18.68
CA PRO A 824 3.95 -47.87 17.50
C PRO A 824 3.42 -46.60 16.80
N VAL A 825 3.86 -46.36 15.56
CA VAL A 825 3.46 -45.20 14.74
C VAL A 825 3.16 -45.68 13.33
N GLU A 826 1.91 -45.55 12.88
CA GLU A 826 1.48 -45.90 11.50
C GLU A 826 1.99 -47.28 11.00
N GLY A 827 1.98 -48.30 11.87
CA GLY A 827 2.43 -49.66 11.54
C GLY A 827 3.96 -49.90 11.70
N HIS A 828 4.73 -48.86 12.01
CA HIS A 828 6.17 -48.94 12.30
C HIS A 828 6.44 -48.94 13.81
N ARG A 829 7.59 -49.48 14.20
CA ARG A 829 8.10 -49.43 15.58
C ARG A 829 9.32 -48.52 15.61
N LEU A 830 9.13 -47.28 16.04
CA LEU A 830 10.15 -46.23 16.04
C LEU A 830 10.62 -45.92 17.45
N ILE A 831 11.82 -45.39 17.61
CA ILE A 831 12.33 -44.87 18.90
C ILE A 831 12.40 -43.35 18.76
N ALA A 832 11.88 -42.64 19.76
CA ALA A 832 11.85 -41.18 19.79
C ALA A 832 12.82 -40.68 20.86
N SER A 833 14.13 -40.85 20.66
CA SER A 833 15.10 -40.33 21.62
C SER A 833 15.19 -38.81 21.54
N PHE A 834 15.52 -38.18 22.67
CA PHE A 834 15.67 -36.74 22.76
C PHE A 834 17.05 -36.36 23.28
N SER A 835 17.62 -35.30 22.70
CA SER A 835 18.70 -34.54 23.30
C SER A 835 18.10 -33.41 24.14
N ILE A 836 18.46 -33.32 25.43
CA ILE A 836 17.82 -32.41 26.40
C ILE A 836 18.84 -31.44 27.01
N GLY A 837 18.60 -30.14 26.93
CA GLY A 837 19.37 -29.10 27.61
C GLY A 837 18.57 -28.47 28.73
N ILE A 838 19.20 -28.19 29.86
CA ILE A 838 18.50 -27.76 31.09
C ILE A 838 19.11 -26.45 31.61
N ALA A 839 18.28 -25.44 31.81
CA ALA A 839 18.65 -24.18 32.49
C ALA A 839 17.74 -23.91 33.70
N LEU A 840 18.31 -23.38 34.77
CA LEU A 840 17.65 -23.13 36.05
C LEU A 840 17.44 -21.62 36.28
N PHE A 841 16.21 -21.23 36.58
CA PHE A 841 15.91 -19.88 37.06
C PHE A 841 15.88 -19.87 38.59
N PRO A 842 16.53 -18.90 39.26
CA PRO A 842 17.23 -17.73 38.72
C PRO A 842 18.75 -17.91 38.55
N ASP A 843 19.27 -19.14 38.70
CA ASP A 843 20.70 -19.42 38.82
C ASP A 843 21.46 -19.17 37.51
N ASP A 844 20.87 -19.56 36.38
CA ASP A 844 21.47 -19.46 35.05
C ASP A 844 21.08 -18.15 34.35
N ALA A 845 19.82 -17.70 34.48
CA ALA A 845 19.32 -16.45 33.88
C ALA A 845 18.16 -15.81 34.65
N GLN A 846 17.91 -14.52 34.37
CA GLN A 846 16.87 -13.69 35.00
C GLN A 846 15.69 -13.31 34.06
N ASP A 847 15.84 -13.60 32.77
CA ASP A 847 14.87 -13.29 31.72
C ASP A 847 14.65 -14.50 30.80
N PHE A 848 13.51 -14.51 30.11
CA PHE A 848 13.11 -15.63 29.26
C PHE A 848 14.09 -15.88 28.12
N ASP A 849 14.57 -14.83 27.44
CA ASP A 849 15.40 -15.00 26.24
C ASP A 849 16.76 -15.59 26.59
N THR A 850 17.40 -15.11 27.65
CA THR A 850 18.66 -15.66 28.14
C THR A 850 18.49 -17.09 28.65
N LEU A 851 17.43 -17.38 29.41
CA LEU A 851 17.17 -18.74 29.93
C LEU A 851 16.91 -19.75 28.79
N MET A 852 16.19 -19.30 27.76
CA MET A 852 15.90 -20.08 26.56
C MET A 852 17.19 -20.38 25.77
N GLN A 853 18.05 -19.37 25.57
CA GLN A 853 19.34 -19.52 24.89
C GLN A 853 20.29 -20.46 25.63
N GLN A 854 20.32 -20.40 26.96
CA GLN A 854 21.16 -21.27 27.79
C GLN A 854 20.70 -22.73 27.74
N ALA A 855 19.39 -22.98 27.79
CA ALA A 855 18.84 -24.33 27.66
C ALA A 855 19.08 -24.89 26.25
N ASP A 856 18.95 -24.07 25.20
CA ASP A 856 19.25 -24.45 23.81
C ASP A 856 20.72 -24.83 23.63
N THR A 857 21.63 -24.00 24.16
CA THR A 857 23.08 -24.28 24.16
C THR A 857 23.39 -25.62 24.84
N ALA A 858 22.80 -25.87 26.01
CA ALA A 858 22.97 -27.14 26.73
C ALA A 858 22.41 -28.35 25.92
N MET A 859 21.34 -28.16 25.15
CA MET A 859 20.74 -29.20 24.32
C MET A 859 21.64 -29.53 23.13
N TYR A 860 22.22 -28.52 22.49
CA TYR A 860 23.20 -28.71 21.42
C TYR A 860 24.41 -29.53 21.90
N HIS A 861 24.88 -29.30 23.13
CA HIS A 861 25.92 -30.12 23.72
C HIS A 861 25.48 -31.56 24.02
N ALA A 862 24.24 -31.77 24.46
CA ALA A 862 23.67 -33.11 24.56
C ALA A 862 23.68 -33.84 23.19
N LYS A 863 23.42 -33.13 22.08
CA LYS A 863 23.54 -33.70 20.72
C LYS A 863 24.98 -34.09 20.36
N GLN A 864 25.97 -33.26 20.71
CA GLN A 864 27.38 -33.53 20.43
C GLN A 864 27.93 -34.68 21.28
N ALA A 865 27.45 -34.83 22.51
CA ALA A 865 27.86 -35.89 23.45
C ALA A 865 27.32 -37.30 23.10
N GLY A 866 26.82 -37.50 21.89
CA GLY A 866 26.32 -38.79 21.40
C GLY A 866 24.80 -38.89 21.25
N ARG A 867 24.06 -37.79 21.48
CA ARG A 867 22.58 -37.72 21.47
C ARG A 867 21.94 -38.61 22.55
N ASN A 868 20.61 -38.62 22.63
CA ASN A 868 19.85 -39.38 23.62
C ASN A 868 20.39 -39.21 25.06
N THR A 869 20.52 -37.97 25.52
CA THR A 869 21.05 -37.65 26.86
C THR A 869 20.54 -36.28 27.30
N TYR A 870 20.82 -35.91 28.55
CA TYR A 870 20.50 -34.58 29.07
C TYR A 870 21.74 -33.88 29.66
N ARG A 871 21.77 -32.55 29.59
CA ARG A 871 22.86 -31.72 30.13
C ARG A 871 22.32 -30.46 30.82
N PHE A 872 22.89 -30.12 31.99
CA PHE A 872 22.64 -28.84 32.67
C PHE A 872 23.61 -27.77 32.18
N PHE A 873 23.11 -26.54 32.01
CA PHE A 873 23.92 -25.38 31.67
C PHE A 873 25.01 -25.11 32.73
N ALA A 874 24.67 -25.15 34.03
CA ALA A 874 25.59 -24.84 35.12
C ALA A 874 26.69 -25.90 35.37
N GLU A 875 26.45 -27.18 35.06
CA GLU A 875 27.39 -28.28 35.37
C GLU A 875 28.57 -28.35 34.36
N GLU A 876 28.49 -27.59 33.26
CA GLU A 876 29.55 -27.47 32.24
C GLU A 876 30.35 -26.17 32.27
N MET A 877 29.99 -25.17 33.09
CA MET A 877 30.86 -23.99 33.26
C MET A 877 32.24 -24.34 33.83
N ASN A 878 32.46 -25.55 34.36
CA ASN A 878 33.79 -26.04 34.70
C ASN A 878 34.40 -26.97 33.64
N ALA A 879 33.65 -27.92 33.06
CA ALA A 879 34.25 -28.88 32.12
C ALA A 879 34.50 -28.28 30.72
N GLN A 880 33.53 -27.55 30.15
CA GLN A 880 33.69 -26.91 28.85
C GLN A 880 34.46 -25.60 28.92
N ALA A 881 34.38 -24.85 30.03
CA ALA A 881 35.30 -23.71 30.19
C ALA A 881 36.74 -24.21 30.23
N ILE A 882 37.03 -25.33 30.91
CA ILE A 882 38.36 -25.94 30.90
C ILE A 882 38.71 -26.47 29.51
N GLU A 883 37.86 -27.25 28.84
CA GLU A 883 38.16 -27.79 27.50
C GLU A 883 38.31 -26.69 26.45
N ARG A 884 37.48 -25.64 26.51
CA ARG A 884 37.56 -24.45 25.65
C ARG A 884 38.79 -23.60 25.99
N LEU A 885 39.13 -23.41 27.27
CA LEU A 885 40.37 -22.75 27.71
C LEU A 885 41.61 -23.55 27.29
N GLU A 886 41.54 -24.88 27.37
CA GLU A 886 42.60 -25.79 26.93
C GLU A 886 42.75 -25.74 25.41
N LEU A 887 41.65 -25.77 24.66
CA LEU A 887 41.67 -25.71 23.20
C LEU A 887 42.09 -24.32 22.70
N GLU A 888 41.67 -23.23 23.35
CA GLU A 888 42.14 -21.86 23.08
C GLU A 888 43.63 -21.70 23.41
N SER A 889 44.08 -22.24 24.56
CA SER A 889 45.49 -22.26 24.94
C SER A 889 46.34 -23.05 23.94
N ARG A 890 45.83 -24.20 23.48
CA ARG A 890 46.46 -25.03 22.45
C ARG A 890 46.48 -24.32 21.08
N LEU A 891 45.41 -23.65 20.67
CA LEU A 891 45.37 -22.87 19.43
C LEU A 891 46.42 -21.76 19.43
N ARG A 892 46.60 -21.08 20.56
CA ARG A 892 47.64 -20.06 20.71
C ARG A 892 49.05 -20.66 20.55
N GLN A 893 49.30 -21.82 21.15
CA GLN A 893 50.58 -22.54 21.02
C GLN A 893 50.79 -23.12 19.60
N ALA A 894 49.73 -23.55 18.92
CA ALA A 894 49.79 -24.16 17.59
C ALA A 894 50.35 -23.21 16.53
N ILE A 895 50.05 -21.91 16.63
CA ILE A 895 50.62 -20.87 15.76
C ILE A 895 52.14 -20.75 15.97
N GLU A 896 52.61 -20.85 17.21
CA GLU A 896 54.03 -20.75 17.56
C GLU A 896 54.82 -22.03 17.26
N ARG A 897 54.13 -23.18 17.20
CA ARG A 897 54.73 -24.51 17.02
C ARG A 897 54.63 -25.08 15.60
N ASP A 898 54.17 -24.28 14.63
CA ASP A 898 53.97 -24.69 13.24
C ASP A 898 53.09 -25.95 13.10
N GLU A 899 52.04 -26.06 13.92
CA GLU A 899 51.14 -27.24 13.95
C GLU A 899 50.02 -27.17 12.87
N PHE A 900 49.82 -26.01 12.26
CA PHE A 900 48.89 -25.83 11.14
C PHE A 900 49.50 -26.27 9.82
N VAL A 901 48.69 -26.90 8.97
CA VAL A 901 49.04 -27.20 7.57
C VAL A 901 47.89 -26.86 6.64
N LEU A 902 48.20 -26.62 5.37
CA LEU A 902 47.20 -26.45 4.32
C LEU A 902 47.07 -27.73 3.50
N HIS A 903 45.83 -28.18 3.35
CA HIS A 903 45.43 -29.11 2.31
C HIS A 903 44.78 -28.32 1.17
N TYR A 904 44.81 -28.86 -0.03
CA TYR A 904 44.37 -28.17 -1.24
C TYR A 904 43.39 -29.03 -2.00
N GLN A 905 42.22 -28.49 -2.30
CA GLN A 905 41.20 -29.18 -3.08
C GLN A 905 41.09 -28.57 -4.48
N PRO A 906 41.17 -29.38 -5.56
CA PRO A 906 41.16 -28.85 -6.92
C PRO A 906 39.76 -28.39 -7.36
N GLN A 907 39.74 -27.28 -8.09
CA GLN A 907 38.59 -26.71 -8.79
C GLN A 907 38.74 -26.99 -10.29
N GLN A 908 37.73 -27.59 -10.92
CA GLN A 908 37.77 -27.97 -12.33
C GLN A 908 36.72 -27.20 -13.13
N SER A 909 37.08 -26.73 -14.34
CA SER A 909 36.06 -26.21 -15.27
C SER A 909 35.21 -27.34 -15.82
N LEU A 910 33.89 -27.19 -15.75
CA LEU A 910 32.94 -28.14 -16.34
C LEU A 910 32.88 -28.02 -17.87
N VAL A 911 33.40 -26.93 -18.44
CA VAL A 911 33.40 -26.67 -19.89
C VAL A 911 34.49 -27.49 -20.59
N ASP A 912 35.76 -27.29 -20.18
CA ASP A 912 36.94 -27.87 -20.83
C ASP A 912 37.67 -28.93 -19.98
N ARG A 913 37.17 -29.22 -18.77
CA ARG A 913 37.71 -30.22 -17.83
C ARG A 913 39.13 -29.94 -17.32
N ARG A 914 39.62 -28.71 -17.46
CA ARG A 914 40.93 -28.31 -16.92
C ARG A 914 40.82 -27.89 -15.46
N ILE A 915 41.90 -28.11 -14.70
CA ILE A 915 42.01 -27.58 -13.34
C ILE A 915 42.27 -26.08 -13.44
N VAL A 916 41.39 -25.28 -12.85
CA VAL A 916 41.41 -23.80 -12.94
C VAL A 916 41.93 -23.16 -11.66
N GLY A 917 41.81 -23.85 -10.54
CA GLY A 917 42.16 -23.35 -9.21
C GLY A 917 42.30 -24.47 -8.20
N VAL A 918 42.76 -24.12 -7.01
CA VAL A 918 42.71 -24.96 -5.82
C VAL A 918 42.24 -24.13 -4.63
N GLU A 919 41.40 -24.69 -3.79
CA GLU A 919 41.02 -24.07 -2.52
C GLU A 919 41.97 -24.53 -1.41
N ALA A 920 42.52 -23.57 -0.66
CA ALA A 920 43.39 -23.81 0.48
C ALA A 920 42.57 -23.99 1.77
N LEU A 921 42.62 -25.20 2.31
CA LEU A 921 41.85 -25.63 3.46
C LEU A 921 42.79 -25.93 4.63
N ILE A 922 42.68 -25.15 5.69
CA ILE A 922 43.50 -25.33 6.89
C ILE A 922 43.20 -26.67 7.58
N ARG A 923 44.22 -27.31 8.14
CA ARG A 923 44.12 -28.48 9.01
C ARG A 923 45.03 -28.25 10.21
N TRP A 924 44.60 -28.70 11.38
CA TRP A 924 45.42 -28.61 12.59
C TRP A 924 45.86 -30.00 13.01
N ARG A 925 47.18 -30.20 13.04
CA ARG A 925 47.77 -31.45 13.52
C ARG A 925 47.99 -31.34 15.02
N ASN A 926 47.30 -32.15 15.81
CA ASN A 926 47.49 -32.15 17.26
C ASN A 926 48.84 -32.77 17.66
N ALA A 927 49.21 -32.63 18.94
CA ALA A 927 50.47 -33.16 19.49
C ALA A 927 50.60 -34.70 19.38
N ASP A 928 49.47 -35.41 19.31
CA ASP A 928 49.41 -36.87 19.16
C ASP A 928 49.48 -37.31 17.68
N GLY A 929 49.52 -36.37 16.73
CA GLY A 929 49.61 -36.60 15.29
C GLY A 929 48.27 -36.77 14.56
N GLU A 930 47.14 -36.68 15.26
CA GLU A 930 45.80 -36.71 14.65
C GLU A 930 45.43 -35.34 14.05
N MET A 931 44.68 -35.38 12.94
CA MET A 931 44.22 -34.18 12.24
C MET A 931 42.85 -33.74 12.75
N MET A 932 42.79 -32.56 13.34
CA MET A 932 41.56 -31.89 13.73
C MET A 932 40.96 -31.14 12.53
N GLN A 933 39.63 -31.24 12.37
CA GLN A 933 38.93 -30.60 11.26
C GLN A 933 38.64 -29.13 11.57
N PRO A 934 38.56 -28.26 10.55
CA PRO A 934 38.22 -26.84 10.74
C PRO A 934 36.96 -26.60 11.57
N ALA A 935 35.93 -27.43 11.40
CA ALA A 935 34.67 -27.31 12.12
C ALA A 935 34.84 -27.40 13.66
N ASP A 936 35.89 -28.07 14.14
CA ASP A 936 36.12 -28.29 15.58
C ASP A 936 36.84 -27.10 16.25
N PHE A 937 37.61 -26.31 15.49
CA PHE A 937 38.49 -25.27 16.07
C PHE A 937 38.30 -23.86 15.51
N ILE A 938 37.78 -23.70 14.28
CA ILE A 938 37.53 -22.37 13.69
C ILE A 938 36.52 -21.55 14.51
N PRO A 939 35.39 -22.11 15.01
CA PRO A 939 34.46 -21.33 15.85
C PRO A 939 35.14 -20.78 17.11
N ILE A 940 36.03 -21.56 17.73
CA ILE A 940 36.76 -21.15 18.93
C ILE A 940 37.82 -20.11 18.58
N ALA A 941 38.49 -20.24 17.44
CA ALA A 941 39.43 -19.24 16.94
C ALA A 941 38.72 -17.91 16.61
N GLU A 942 37.51 -17.96 16.06
CA GLU A 942 36.71 -16.77 15.76
C GLU A 942 36.25 -16.06 17.04
N ASP A 943 35.76 -16.79 18.04
CA ASP A 943 35.33 -16.24 19.32
C ASP A 943 36.48 -15.64 20.13
N SER A 944 37.61 -16.34 20.20
CA SER A 944 38.83 -15.88 20.92
C SER A 944 39.59 -14.79 20.17
N GLY A 945 39.33 -14.62 18.87
CA GLY A 945 40.05 -13.68 18.00
C GLY A 945 41.38 -14.22 17.46
N LEU A 946 41.73 -15.47 17.77
CA LEU A 946 42.88 -16.17 17.19
C LEU A 946 42.71 -16.45 15.69
N ILE A 947 41.50 -16.32 15.13
CA ILE A 947 41.28 -16.47 13.68
C ILE A 947 42.06 -15.46 12.84
N VAL A 948 42.34 -14.26 13.37
CA VAL A 948 43.10 -13.22 12.65
C VAL A 948 44.57 -13.65 12.44
N PRO A 949 45.34 -14.01 13.48
CA PRO A 949 46.70 -14.49 13.29
C PRO A 949 46.77 -15.82 12.53
N ILE A 950 45.79 -16.71 12.69
CA ILE A 950 45.70 -17.95 11.91
C ILE A 950 45.48 -17.62 10.42
N GLY A 951 44.51 -16.76 10.10
CA GLY A 951 44.25 -16.33 8.73
C GLY A 951 45.44 -15.64 8.07
N ASN A 952 46.19 -14.83 8.81
CA ASN A 952 47.44 -14.22 8.32
C ASN A 952 48.54 -15.26 8.04
N TRP A 953 48.58 -16.34 8.82
CA TRP A 953 49.46 -17.48 8.52
C TRP A 953 48.99 -18.23 7.26
N VAL A 954 47.68 -18.50 7.14
CA VAL A 954 47.08 -19.17 5.97
C VAL A 954 47.38 -18.39 4.68
N LEU A 955 47.17 -17.07 4.67
CA LEU A 955 47.45 -16.22 3.51
C LEU A 955 48.92 -16.30 3.07
N ARG A 956 49.86 -16.22 4.03
CA ARG A 956 51.29 -16.32 3.72
C ARG A 956 51.66 -17.69 3.16
N GLU A 957 51.17 -18.76 3.76
CA GLU A 957 51.49 -20.11 3.33
C GLU A 957 50.84 -20.47 1.98
N ALA A 958 49.59 -20.02 1.76
CA ALA A 958 48.91 -20.15 0.47
C ALA A 958 49.67 -19.43 -0.64
N CYS A 959 50.10 -18.18 -0.42
CA CYS A 959 50.87 -17.41 -1.40
C CYS A 959 52.24 -18.05 -1.67
N ARG A 960 52.95 -18.47 -0.62
CA ARG A 960 54.24 -19.19 -0.74
C ARG A 960 54.09 -20.46 -1.58
N GLN A 961 53.03 -21.24 -1.33
CA GLN A 961 52.79 -22.48 -2.04
C GLN A 961 52.35 -22.25 -3.50
N ALA A 962 51.54 -21.22 -3.76
CA ALA A 962 51.17 -20.81 -5.11
C ALA A 962 52.41 -20.44 -5.94
N ARG A 963 53.36 -19.69 -5.36
CA ARG A 963 54.65 -19.38 -5.99
C ARG A 963 55.44 -20.64 -6.30
N ALA A 964 55.51 -21.58 -5.35
CA ALA A 964 56.22 -22.84 -5.56
C ALA A 964 55.66 -23.65 -6.73
N TRP A 965 54.33 -23.66 -6.94
CA TRP A 965 53.73 -24.30 -8.11
C TRP A 965 53.97 -23.52 -9.40
N LEU A 966 53.98 -22.19 -9.35
CA LEU A 966 54.34 -21.35 -10.50
C LEU A 966 55.77 -21.64 -10.96
N ASP A 967 56.73 -21.72 -10.03
CA ASP A 967 58.13 -22.04 -10.33
C ASP A 967 58.33 -23.49 -10.81
N ALA A 968 57.46 -24.40 -10.38
CA ALA A 968 57.44 -25.79 -10.85
C ALA A 968 56.77 -25.95 -12.24
N GLY A 969 56.26 -24.87 -12.85
CA GLY A 969 55.60 -24.90 -14.15
C GLY A 969 54.12 -25.30 -14.11
N HIS A 970 53.48 -25.20 -12.95
CA HIS A 970 52.07 -25.54 -12.73
C HIS A 970 51.30 -24.33 -12.17
N PRO A 971 51.12 -23.25 -12.95
CA PRO A 971 50.40 -22.07 -12.49
C PRO A 971 48.95 -22.41 -12.13
N CYS A 972 48.54 -22.06 -10.91
CA CYS A 972 47.19 -22.32 -10.41
C CYS A 972 46.74 -21.18 -9.50
N ILE A 973 45.46 -20.80 -9.58
CA ILE A 973 44.88 -19.85 -8.63
C ILE A 973 44.68 -20.58 -7.30
N VAL A 974 45.03 -19.92 -6.19
CA VAL A 974 44.79 -20.43 -4.84
C VAL A 974 43.71 -19.59 -4.19
N ALA A 975 42.59 -20.23 -3.88
CA ALA A 975 41.47 -19.63 -3.17
C ALA A 975 41.64 -19.80 -1.66
N VAL A 976 41.40 -18.73 -0.89
CA VAL A 976 41.56 -18.71 0.57
C VAL A 976 40.30 -18.13 1.20
N ASN A 977 39.72 -18.89 2.13
CA ASN A 977 38.59 -18.46 2.94
C ASN A 977 38.95 -17.36 3.92
N LEU A 978 38.06 -16.37 4.04
CA LEU A 978 38.25 -15.24 4.92
C LEU A 978 37.11 -15.11 5.93
N SER A 979 37.47 -15.12 7.22
CA SER A 979 36.49 -14.93 8.30
C SER A 979 35.99 -13.48 8.39
N ALA A 980 34.75 -13.30 8.88
CA ALA A 980 34.18 -11.98 9.13
C ALA A 980 35.01 -11.14 10.11
N ARG A 981 35.64 -11.78 11.10
CA ARG A 981 36.47 -11.09 12.09
C ARG A 981 37.81 -10.62 11.50
N GLN A 982 38.40 -11.38 10.57
CA GLN A 982 39.60 -10.96 9.85
C GLN A 982 39.30 -9.85 8.84
N PHE A 983 38.12 -9.88 8.21
CA PHE A 983 37.69 -8.85 7.27
C PHE A 983 37.47 -7.49 7.91
N ARG A 984 36.96 -7.44 9.14
CA ARG A 984 36.77 -6.19 9.91
C ARG A 984 38.07 -5.60 10.45
N GLY A 985 39.18 -6.32 10.39
CA GLY A 985 40.47 -5.79 10.83
C GLY A 985 41.00 -4.78 9.80
N ASP A 986 41.34 -3.57 10.26
CA ASP A 986 41.91 -2.51 9.40
C ASP A 986 43.21 -2.94 8.70
N GLU A 987 43.87 -4.00 9.19
CA GLU A 987 45.14 -4.53 8.71
C GLU A 987 45.01 -5.61 7.62
N LEU A 988 43.81 -6.03 7.22
CA LEU A 988 43.65 -7.11 6.23
C LEU A 988 44.35 -6.80 4.90
N VAL A 989 44.13 -5.59 4.37
CA VAL A 989 44.71 -5.18 3.09
C VAL A 989 46.24 -5.23 3.16
N ASP A 990 46.81 -4.79 4.28
CA ASP A 990 48.26 -4.82 4.51
C ASP A 990 48.77 -6.26 4.68
N ALA A 991 48.01 -7.13 5.32
CA ALA A 991 48.34 -8.56 5.46
C ALA A 991 48.35 -9.26 4.08
N VAL A 992 47.39 -8.97 3.21
CA VAL A 992 47.34 -9.52 1.84
C VAL A 992 48.51 -8.99 1.01
N ILE A 993 48.77 -7.68 1.02
CA ILE A 993 49.93 -7.08 0.34
C ILE A 993 51.23 -7.72 0.85
N GLY A 994 51.37 -7.84 2.17
CA GLY A 994 52.53 -8.45 2.82
C GLY A 994 52.75 -9.90 2.37
N ALA A 995 51.69 -10.71 2.32
CA ALA A 995 51.78 -12.09 1.87
C ALA A 995 52.21 -12.21 0.38
N LEU A 996 51.62 -11.38 -0.49
CA LEU A 996 51.98 -11.35 -1.92
C LEU A 996 53.43 -10.91 -2.14
N VAL A 997 53.86 -9.85 -1.46
CA VAL A 997 55.23 -9.33 -1.56
C VAL A 997 56.26 -10.33 -1.02
N LEU A 998 56.00 -10.95 0.14
CA LEU A 998 56.91 -11.93 0.73
C LEU A 998 57.05 -13.19 -0.15
N ALA A 999 55.99 -13.58 -0.86
CA ALA A 999 56.01 -14.74 -1.74
C ALA A 999 56.48 -14.42 -3.19
N ASP A 1000 56.70 -13.15 -3.53
CA ASP A 1000 56.91 -12.69 -4.92
C ASP A 1000 55.83 -13.24 -5.88
N LEU A 1001 54.56 -13.14 -5.45
CA LEU A 1001 53.40 -13.66 -6.17
C LEU A 1001 52.58 -12.53 -6.78
N ASP A 1002 52.28 -12.63 -8.07
CA ASP A 1002 51.33 -11.74 -8.74
C ASP A 1002 49.92 -11.95 -8.15
N ALA A 1003 49.26 -10.85 -7.79
CA ALA A 1003 47.96 -10.81 -7.14
C ALA A 1003 46.88 -11.64 -7.86
N ARG A 1004 46.98 -11.79 -9.19
CA ARG A 1004 46.01 -12.54 -10.01
C ARG A 1004 45.91 -14.03 -9.67
N TRP A 1005 46.91 -14.57 -8.96
CA TRP A 1005 46.98 -15.97 -8.53
C TRP A 1005 46.36 -16.22 -7.16
N LEU A 1006 45.94 -15.16 -6.45
CA LEU A 1006 45.23 -15.25 -5.18
C LEU A 1006 43.75 -14.92 -5.38
N GLU A 1007 42.89 -15.78 -4.87
CA GLU A 1007 41.45 -15.56 -4.77
C GLU A 1007 41.05 -15.55 -3.30
N LEU A 1008 40.25 -14.58 -2.86
CA LEU A 1008 39.70 -14.55 -1.51
C LEU A 1008 38.22 -14.86 -1.53
N GLU A 1009 37.81 -15.79 -0.68
CA GLU A 1009 36.43 -16.27 -0.56
C GLU A 1009 35.77 -15.63 0.67
N LEU A 1010 34.59 -15.05 0.46
CA LEU A 1010 33.86 -14.24 1.44
C LEU A 1010 32.46 -14.80 1.62
N THR A 1011 32.05 -15.10 2.84
CA THR A 1011 30.70 -15.62 3.08
C THR A 1011 29.62 -14.60 2.74
N GLU A 1012 28.45 -15.06 2.27
CA GLU A 1012 27.31 -14.20 1.92
C GLU A 1012 26.90 -13.25 3.07
N SER A 1013 26.89 -13.75 4.31
CA SER A 1013 26.48 -12.99 5.50
C SER A 1013 27.41 -11.81 5.82
N LEU A 1014 28.69 -11.91 5.44
CA LEU A 1014 29.67 -10.83 5.62
C LEU A 1014 29.29 -9.61 4.78
N LEU A 1015 28.76 -9.82 3.57
CA LEU A 1015 28.39 -8.75 2.64
C LEU A 1015 27.16 -7.94 3.08
N LEU A 1016 26.34 -8.50 3.97
CA LEU A 1016 25.11 -7.87 4.46
C LEU A 1016 25.34 -6.98 5.70
N GLN A 1017 26.49 -7.10 6.38
CA GLN A 1017 26.81 -6.36 7.60
C GLN A 1017 27.78 -5.21 7.28
N ASP A 1018 27.39 -3.97 7.61
CA ASP A 1018 28.22 -2.77 7.39
C ASP A 1018 28.70 -2.62 5.93
N ALA A 1019 27.73 -2.55 5.00
CA ALA A 1019 27.98 -2.69 3.56
C ALA A 1019 28.95 -1.64 2.97
N GLU A 1020 29.02 -0.41 3.51
CA GLU A 1020 29.89 0.64 2.97
C GLU A 1020 31.37 0.44 3.33
N THR A 1021 31.68 0.07 4.59
CA THR A 1021 33.06 -0.26 5.00
C THR A 1021 33.53 -1.53 4.28
N THR A 1022 32.63 -2.50 4.10
CA THR A 1022 32.90 -3.70 3.32
C THR A 1022 33.17 -3.41 1.86
N LEU A 1023 32.36 -2.55 1.21
CA LEU A 1023 32.59 -2.12 -0.17
C LEU A 1023 33.95 -1.42 -0.34
N GLU A 1024 34.38 -0.60 0.61
CA GLU A 1024 35.68 0.08 0.54
C GLU A 1024 36.85 -0.92 0.61
N THR A 1025 36.82 -1.84 1.56
CA THR A 1025 37.84 -2.89 1.67
C THR A 1025 37.89 -3.76 0.43
N LEU A 1026 36.75 -4.18 -0.13
CA LEU A 1026 36.70 -4.96 -1.37
C LEU A 1026 37.27 -4.18 -2.56
N ARG A 1027 36.97 -2.88 -2.69
CA ARG A 1027 37.57 -2.03 -3.74
C ARG A 1027 39.08 -1.93 -3.60
N ARG A 1028 39.61 -1.81 -2.38
CA ARG A 1028 41.06 -1.78 -2.12
C ARG A 1028 41.70 -3.11 -2.49
N LEU A 1029 41.07 -4.22 -2.12
CA LEU A 1029 41.51 -5.56 -2.49
C LEU A 1029 41.50 -5.77 -4.01
N LYS A 1030 40.42 -5.40 -4.71
CA LYS A 1030 40.36 -5.46 -6.18
C LYS A 1030 41.38 -4.56 -6.86
N ALA A 1031 41.67 -3.39 -6.29
CA ALA A 1031 42.71 -2.50 -6.82
C ALA A 1031 44.13 -3.11 -6.74
N ILE A 1032 44.37 -4.06 -5.83
CA ILE A 1032 45.62 -4.84 -5.77
C ILE A 1032 45.67 -5.87 -6.91
N GLY A 1033 44.53 -6.26 -7.47
CA GLY A 1033 44.41 -7.22 -8.57
C GLY A 1033 44.13 -8.66 -8.13
N ILE A 1034 43.73 -8.87 -6.87
CA ILE A 1034 43.29 -10.19 -6.40
C ILE A 1034 41.88 -10.50 -6.91
N ARG A 1035 41.55 -11.79 -6.98
CA ARG A 1035 40.19 -12.23 -7.30
C ARG A 1035 39.36 -12.32 -6.03
N LEU A 1036 38.06 -12.08 -6.17
CA LEU A 1036 37.10 -12.19 -5.08
C LEU A 1036 35.98 -13.15 -5.46
N ALA A 1037 35.65 -14.03 -4.54
CA ALA A 1037 34.53 -14.96 -4.66
C ALA A 1037 33.59 -14.84 -3.47
N ILE A 1038 32.30 -15.06 -3.71
CA ILE A 1038 31.28 -15.12 -2.66
C ILE A 1038 30.99 -16.58 -2.36
N ASP A 1039 31.10 -16.95 -1.08
CA ASP A 1039 30.89 -18.29 -0.57
C ASP A 1039 29.53 -18.49 0.12
N ASP A 1040 29.10 -19.74 0.23
CA ASP A 1040 27.83 -20.19 0.83
C ASP A 1040 26.57 -19.51 0.25
N PHE A 1041 26.59 -19.16 -1.05
CA PHE A 1041 25.53 -18.35 -1.65
C PHE A 1041 24.22 -19.13 -1.78
N GLY A 1042 23.13 -18.55 -1.27
CA GLY A 1042 21.77 -19.09 -1.31
C GLY A 1042 21.22 -19.51 0.06
N THR A 1043 22.05 -19.51 1.09
CA THR A 1043 21.67 -19.89 2.47
C THR A 1043 21.10 -18.71 3.28
N GLY A 1044 21.22 -17.47 2.79
CA GLY A 1044 20.79 -16.24 3.47
C GLY A 1044 19.81 -15.35 2.69
N TYR A 1045 19.43 -14.20 3.29
CA TYR A 1045 18.55 -13.19 2.68
C TYR A 1045 19.36 -12.21 1.81
N SER A 1046 19.75 -12.65 0.61
CA SER A 1046 20.49 -11.79 -0.32
C SER A 1046 19.63 -10.64 -0.88
N SER A 1047 20.15 -9.42 -0.78
CA SER A 1047 19.63 -8.27 -1.53
C SER A 1047 20.42 -8.12 -2.83
N LEU A 1048 19.80 -8.51 -3.94
CA LEU A 1048 20.33 -8.41 -5.32
C LEU A 1048 20.90 -7.02 -5.65
N ALA A 1049 20.39 -5.97 -4.99
CA ALA A 1049 20.86 -4.60 -5.16
C ALA A 1049 22.31 -4.40 -4.68
N TYR A 1050 22.76 -5.14 -3.67
CA TYR A 1050 24.13 -5.06 -3.16
C TYR A 1050 25.09 -5.93 -3.96
N LEU A 1051 24.66 -7.12 -4.39
CA LEU A 1051 25.47 -8.00 -5.24
C LEU A 1051 25.97 -7.27 -6.51
N LYS A 1052 25.14 -6.39 -7.08
CA LYS A 1052 25.50 -5.55 -8.24
C LYS A 1052 26.58 -4.49 -7.94
N ARG A 1053 26.72 -4.09 -6.68
CA ARG A 1053 27.72 -3.07 -6.26
C ARG A 1053 29.06 -3.70 -5.89
N PHE A 1054 29.08 -4.99 -5.57
CA PHE A 1054 30.30 -5.72 -5.27
C PHE A 1054 30.97 -6.15 -6.58
N ASP A 1055 32.21 -5.68 -6.78
CA ASP A 1055 33.05 -6.07 -7.92
C ASP A 1055 33.71 -7.43 -7.63
N VAL A 1056 32.89 -8.48 -7.58
CA VAL A 1056 33.32 -9.87 -7.37
C VAL A 1056 33.47 -10.60 -8.70
N ASP A 1057 34.27 -11.66 -8.74
CA ASP A 1057 34.59 -12.41 -9.96
C ASP A 1057 33.80 -13.73 -10.06
N LYS A 1058 33.50 -14.34 -8.92
CA LYS A 1058 32.97 -15.70 -8.83
C LYS A 1058 31.92 -15.81 -7.72
N LEU A 1059 30.92 -16.65 -7.95
CA LEU A 1059 29.88 -17.01 -6.98
C LEU A 1059 29.93 -18.52 -6.76
N LYS A 1060 30.11 -18.93 -5.50
CA LYS A 1060 30.16 -20.33 -5.07
C LYS A 1060 28.76 -20.76 -4.60
N ILE A 1061 28.23 -21.80 -5.22
CA ILE A 1061 26.92 -22.37 -4.90
C ILE A 1061 27.11 -23.36 -3.77
N ASP A 1062 26.42 -23.11 -2.66
CA ASP A 1062 26.55 -23.90 -1.44
C ASP A 1062 26.26 -25.39 -1.68
N GLN A 1063 27.05 -26.25 -1.04
CA GLN A 1063 26.95 -27.70 -1.17
C GLN A 1063 25.58 -28.27 -0.78
N SER A 1064 24.80 -27.60 0.07
CA SER A 1064 23.48 -28.08 0.49
C SER A 1064 22.51 -28.22 -0.69
N PHE A 1065 22.50 -27.23 -1.60
CA PHE A 1065 21.67 -27.28 -2.82
C PHE A 1065 22.25 -28.23 -3.86
N VAL A 1066 23.58 -28.36 -3.93
CA VAL A 1066 24.23 -29.23 -4.92
C VAL A 1066 24.07 -30.70 -4.56
N ARG A 1067 24.09 -31.06 -3.26
CA ARG A 1067 23.99 -32.46 -2.82
C ARG A 1067 22.68 -33.12 -3.24
N ASP A 1068 21.59 -32.38 -3.13
CA ASP A 1068 20.23 -32.90 -3.34
C ASP A 1068 19.67 -32.53 -4.75
N LEU A 1069 20.49 -31.91 -5.62
CA LEU A 1069 20.21 -31.47 -7.00
C LEU A 1069 19.55 -32.51 -7.94
N LEU A 1070 19.79 -33.80 -7.71
CA LEU A 1070 19.22 -34.89 -8.53
C LEU A 1070 17.90 -35.45 -7.98
N SER A 1071 17.64 -35.25 -6.68
CA SER A 1071 16.49 -35.81 -5.96
C SER A 1071 15.41 -34.76 -5.69
N ASP A 1072 15.79 -33.51 -5.47
CA ASP A 1072 14.89 -32.42 -5.13
C ASP A 1072 14.72 -31.44 -6.32
N PRO A 1073 13.49 -31.31 -6.88
CA PRO A 1073 13.23 -30.36 -7.95
C PRO A 1073 13.36 -28.89 -7.51
N ASP A 1074 13.17 -28.57 -6.23
CA ASP A 1074 13.27 -27.20 -5.72
C ASP A 1074 14.74 -26.76 -5.64
N ASP A 1075 15.63 -27.61 -5.12
CA ASP A 1075 17.08 -27.36 -5.15
C ASP A 1075 17.60 -27.26 -6.58
N ALA A 1076 17.08 -28.08 -7.49
CA ALA A 1076 17.41 -27.97 -8.91
C ALA A 1076 16.98 -26.63 -9.53
N ALA A 1077 15.83 -26.10 -9.14
CA ALA A 1077 15.37 -24.79 -9.57
C ALA A 1077 16.23 -23.66 -8.97
N ILE A 1078 16.62 -23.78 -7.70
CA ILE A 1078 17.49 -22.82 -7.01
C ILE A 1078 18.87 -22.77 -7.67
N VAL A 1079 19.53 -23.91 -7.87
CA VAL A 1079 20.83 -23.98 -8.53
C VAL A 1079 20.76 -23.38 -9.94
N HIS A 1080 19.71 -23.70 -10.71
CA HIS A 1080 19.52 -23.11 -12.04
C HIS A 1080 19.35 -21.58 -12.00
N ALA A 1081 18.54 -21.07 -11.07
CA ALA A 1081 18.32 -19.63 -10.91
C ALA A 1081 19.59 -18.90 -10.48
N ILE A 1082 20.39 -19.47 -9.58
CA ILE A 1082 21.67 -18.91 -9.15
C ILE A 1082 22.63 -18.80 -10.34
N ILE A 1083 22.70 -19.83 -11.19
CA ILE A 1083 23.55 -19.81 -12.38
C ILE A 1083 23.13 -18.72 -13.36
N GLU A 1084 21.84 -18.65 -13.70
CA GLU A 1084 21.33 -17.63 -14.63
C GLU A 1084 21.55 -16.21 -14.09
N MET A 1085 21.33 -16.00 -12.78
CA MET A 1085 21.55 -14.72 -12.13
C MET A 1085 23.02 -14.33 -12.19
N ALA A 1086 23.94 -15.21 -11.80
CA ALA A 1086 25.37 -14.95 -11.84
C ALA A 1086 25.83 -14.57 -13.25
N HIS A 1087 25.41 -15.31 -14.27
CA HIS A 1087 25.73 -15.02 -15.67
C HIS A 1087 25.15 -13.68 -16.14
N SER A 1088 23.93 -13.33 -15.74
CA SER A 1088 23.33 -12.03 -16.04
C SER A 1088 24.12 -10.85 -15.46
N MET A 1089 24.87 -11.10 -14.39
CA MET A 1089 25.73 -10.16 -13.69
C MET A 1089 27.20 -10.26 -14.12
N GLN A 1090 27.51 -11.09 -15.13
CA GLN A 1090 28.86 -11.35 -15.63
C GLN A 1090 29.79 -11.99 -14.59
N LEU A 1091 29.22 -12.73 -13.63
CA LEU A 1091 29.94 -13.50 -12.62
C LEU A 1091 30.10 -14.95 -13.09
N LYS A 1092 31.24 -15.56 -12.76
CA LYS A 1092 31.43 -17.01 -12.91
C LYS A 1092 30.73 -17.77 -11.78
N THR A 1093 30.34 -19.01 -12.06
CA THR A 1093 29.76 -19.92 -11.07
C THR A 1093 30.65 -21.11 -10.77
N ILE A 1094 30.76 -21.47 -9.49
CA ILE A 1094 31.35 -22.72 -9.06
C ILE A 1094 30.40 -23.46 -8.14
N ALA A 1095 30.17 -24.75 -8.41
CA ALA A 1095 29.35 -25.60 -7.55
C ALA A 1095 30.22 -26.40 -6.57
N GLU A 1096 29.88 -26.33 -5.28
CA GLU A 1096 30.57 -27.07 -4.22
C GLU A 1096 29.92 -28.42 -3.93
N GLY A 1097 30.65 -29.31 -3.23
CA GLY A 1097 30.07 -30.58 -2.78
C GLY A 1097 29.72 -31.56 -3.91
N VAL A 1098 30.37 -31.46 -5.07
CA VAL A 1098 30.14 -32.40 -6.18
C VAL A 1098 30.76 -33.76 -5.87
N GLU A 1099 29.93 -34.70 -5.41
CA GLU A 1099 30.38 -36.04 -4.97
C GLU A 1099 30.27 -37.12 -6.06
N THR A 1100 29.45 -36.91 -7.09
CA THR A 1100 29.19 -37.93 -8.12
C THR A 1100 29.31 -37.38 -9.54
N GLN A 1101 29.58 -38.27 -10.51
CA GLN A 1101 29.57 -37.92 -11.93
C GLN A 1101 28.22 -37.37 -12.40
N ALA A 1102 27.11 -37.93 -11.89
CA ALA A 1102 25.77 -37.51 -12.26
C ALA A 1102 25.49 -36.05 -11.86
N LEU A 1103 26.02 -35.61 -10.70
CA LEU A 1103 25.96 -34.21 -10.27
C LEU A 1103 26.74 -33.31 -11.23
N ALA A 1104 27.98 -33.69 -11.58
CA ALA A 1104 28.79 -32.93 -12.52
C ALA A 1104 28.13 -32.79 -13.91
N ASP A 1105 27.52 -33.87 -14.41
CA ASP A 1105 26.82 -33.87 -15.69
C ASP A 1105 25.56 -32.98 -15.64
N ARG A 1106 24.82 -32.98 -14.52
CA ARG A 1106 23.65 -32.12 -14.31
C ARG A 1106 24.02 -30.64 -14.22
N LEU A 1107 25.07 -30.30 -13.47
CA LEU A 1107 25.58 -28.92 -13.38
C LEU A 1107 26.07 -28.42 -14.74
N ARG A 1108 26.69 -29.29 -15.54
CA ARG A 1108 27.10 -28.96 -16.91
C ARG A 1108 25.90 -28.69 -17.84
N LEU A 1109 24.80 -29.44 -17.67
CA LEU A 1109 23.53 -29.18 -18.37
C LEU A 1109 22.93 -27.83 -17.99
N PHE A 1110 23.12 -27.38 -16.76
CA PHE A 1110 22.72 -26.04 -16.29
C PHE A 1110 23.73 -24.95 -16.64
N HIS A 1111 24.76 -25.27 -17.44
CA HIS A 1111 25.80 -24.34 -17.85
C HIS A 1111 26.64 -23.75 -16.69
N CYS A 1112 26.75 -24.45 -15.56
CA CYS A 1112 27.69 -24.07 -14.50
C CYS A 1112 29.15 -24.09 -15.01
N ASP A 1113 29.96 -23.10 -14.62
CA ASP A 1113 31.29 -22.87 -15.20
C ASP A 1113 32.36 -23.80 -14.60
N GLU A 1114 32.37 -23.91 -13.29
CA GLU A 1114 33.39 -24.57 -12.48
C GLU A 1114 32.74 -25.48 -11.43
N ALA A 1115 33.45 -26.49 -10.94
CA ALA A 1115 32.97 -27.39 -9.89
C ALA A 1115 34.09 -27.86 -8.98
N GLN A 1116 33.73 -28.14 -7.73
CA GLN A 1116 34.60 -28.66 -6.69
C GLN A 1116 33.87 -29.72 -5.85
N GLY A 1117 34.60 -30.75 -5.41
CA GLY A 1117 34.04 -31.81 -4.58
C GLY A 1117 34.80 -33.13 -4.66
N TYR A 1118 34.35 -34.11 -3.89
CA TYR A 1118 35.02 -35.41 -3.73
C TYR A 1118 35.02 -36.27 -4.98
N TRP A 1119 34.15 -35.99 -5.95
CA TRP A 1119 34.20 -36.62 -7.26
C TRP A 1119 35.55 -36.38 -7.97
N PHE A 1120 36.11 -35.18 -7.81
CA PHE A 1120 37.38 -34.80 -8.45
C PHE A 1120 38.56 -35.24 -7.59
N ALA A 1121 38.63 -34.74 -6.36
CA ALA A 1121 39.58 -35.17 -5.33
C ALA A 1121 39.13 -34.69 -3.95
N ARG A 1122 39.52 -35.44 -2.91
CA ARG A 1122 39.51 -34.95 -1.53
C ARG A 1122 40.63 -33.92 -1.33
N PRO A 1123 40.57 -33.05 -0.30
CA PRO A 1123 41.67 -32.12 0.00
C PRO A 1123 43.01 -32.84 0.21
N LEU A 1124 43.99 -32.52 -0.63
CA LEU A 1124 45.29 -33.19 -0.70
C LEU A 1124 46.41 -32.34 -0.06
N PRO A 1125 47.44 -32.94 0.54
CA PRO A 1125 48.66 -32.23 0.92
C PRO A 1125 49.35 -31.55 -0.29
N ALA A 1126 50.14 -30.50 -0.02
CA ALA A 1126 50.84 -29.72 -1.06
C ALA A 1126 51.69 -30.55 -2.06
N ALA A 1127 52.29 -31.65 -1.60
CA ALA A 1127 53.07 -32.53 -2.46
C ALA A 1127 52.19 -33.35 -3.43
N GLU A 1128 51.08 -33.88 -2.94
CA GLU A 1128 50.16 -34.72 -3.71
C GLU A 1128 49.36 -33.90 -4.72
N ILE A 1129 48.99 -32.66 -4.39
CA ILE A 1129 48.31 -31.78 -5.35
C ILE A 1129 49.23 -31.36 -6.49
N GLY A 1130 50.55 -31.21 -6.25
CA GLY A 1130 51.52 -30.98 -7.32
C GLY A 1130 51.55 -32.13 -8.34
N ASP A 1131 51.49 -33.37 -7.85
CA ASP A 1131 51.34 -34.57 -8.70
C ASP A 1131 49.98 -34.65 -9.40
N PHE A 1132 48.93 -34.17 -8.75
CA PHE A 1132 47.60 -34.10 -9.33
C PHE A 1132 47.54 -33.09 -10.48
N LEU A 1133 48.07 -31.88 -10.28
CA LEU A 1133 48.17 -30.83 -11.30
C LEU A 1133 49.01 -31.30 -12.49
N ARG A 1134 50.13 -31.99 -12.24
CA ARG A 1134 50.96 -32.60 -13.30
C ARG A 1134 50.20 -33.58 -14.18
N ARG A 1135 49.40 -34.47 -13.58
CA ARG A 1135 48.63 -35.48 -14.30
C ARG A 1135 47.49 -34.90 -15.14
N HIS A 1136 47.01 -33.71 -14.76
CA HIS A 1136 45.89 -33.02 -15.42
C HIS A 1136 46.33 -31.81 -16.25
N ALA A 1137 47.64 -31.55 -16.37
CA ALA A 1137 48.20 -30.58 -17.28
C ALA A 1137 48.27 -31.18 -18.70
N GLU A 1138 47.77 -30.46 -19.71
CA GLU A 1138 47.90 -30.91 -21.11
C GLU A 1138 49.36 -30.93 -21.56
N PRO A 1139 49.76 -31.92 -22.40
CA PRO A 1139 51.04 -31.89 -23.09
C PRO A 1139 51.03 -30.81 -24.18
N GLY A 1140 51.33 -29.56 -23.84
CA GLY A 1140 51.40 -28.50 -24.87
C GLY A 1140 51.59 -27.04 -24.45
N GLN A 1141 51.56 -26.67 -23.16
CA GLN A 1141 51.71 -25.27 -22.75
C GLN A 1141 52.96 -25.04 -21.88
N LEU A 1142 54.12 -25.01 -22.54
CA LEU A 1142 55.25 -24.19 -22.11
C LEU A 1142 55.14 -22.84 -22.86
N PRO A 1143 54.90 -21.70 -22.20
CA PRO A 1143 55.14 -20.42 -22.82
C PRO A 1143 56.66 -20.21 -22.91
N GLY A 1144 57.17 -20.02 -24.13
CA GLY A 1144 58.54 -19.59 -24.34
C GLY A 1144 58.77 -18.17 -23.81
N SER A 1145 59.88 -18.03 -23.08
CA SER A 1145 60.68 -16.83 -22.75
C SER A 1145 59.96 -15.55 -22.32
#